data_AF-A0A3A4ZPJ4-F1
#
_entry.id   AF-A0A3A4ZPJ4-F1
#
_cell.length_a   1.000
_cell.length_b   1.000
_cell.length_c   1.000
_cell.angle_alpha   90.00
_cell.angle_beta   90.00
_cell.angle_gamma   90.00
#
_symmetry.space_group_name_H-M   'P 1'
#
loop_
_entity.id
_entity.type
_entity.pdbx_description
1 polymer ?
#
loop_
_entity_poly.entity_id
_entity_poly.type
_entity_poly.pdbx_seq_one_letter_code
_entity_poly.pdbx_strand_id
1 'polypeptide(L)'
;MNKKGISLVETLISLSVLAVLSVSIFSLFQLALRVIAENKARTGAVSLANEKMEIVRNLAYENICIIGGVVTCPDGIAGLQQSESVNDNNINYDVTTQVQCVFDAFDGLLPPADNEPCDYKRVSITVFWIGHTGQKNLAMETAVAPKGLETSSGGVLKISVFDAGGNTVPQADVHIVKSPIDTTLLTGDDGVLLIANLEEALNSYSISATKTGFSTDQTCAINAGAADCVLGNPNPLKPHATVLDGQVTEISFAIDILSNLQFRTVSQTTPDVWQVNTGGDGEDQDNPSIAICPGGDYVFGWRDDDIGQSKLYSQRYDSDRIKLWNDGDKAIATASHQNNVDLATDSLCNSYAVWNDDRDSQGNEDAYFISYDENGNLLWGSEKKIETQADNKDQNFPKIELNSTSTFAFIVWQDNRNDNGDIFINKFNIVSNPPVALWSPEIKVNETSGSSTQILPALAVDSQNNAYVVWQDGKNLNNDIYSQKISGEGVKLWPSDIKINTDLGLSDQINADIDLGPSDNIYVVWQDDRNGNYDIYLQKYSPAGAALWENDIKVNSDSGSAADEYPAIAINNLEEIFIVWQDYRNSKADIYLQKLNSDGVKLLDYDVLVAEATGDQEKPDIAIPPPPSTQNPTITWQDNSNGDWDIKAAQYGATIETGIAVPNVPLTITGSKSYDVEGNIPKFSLSSQTDGSGILNANLIEWDTYDVIVGGSYSLISSDPVVPFLLEPNQNLTVYLNVE
;
A
#
# COMPACT_ATOMS: atom_id res chain seq x y z
N MET A 1 -98.26 11.61 -13.10
CA MET A 1 -98.34 10.47 -12.16
C MET A 1 -98.55 9.21 -12.98
N ASN A 2 -97.50 8.41 -13.21
CA ASN A 2 -97.57 7.15 -13.95
C ASN A 2 -96.54 6.20 -13.32
N LYS A 3 -96.98 5.32 -12.41
CA LYS A 3 -96.12 4.20 -11.99
C LYS A 3 -96.08 3.22 -13.16
N LYS A 4 -95.10 3.36 -14.05
CA LYS A 4 -94.87 2.38 -15.12
C LYS A 4 -94.41 1.08 -14.44
N GLY A 5 -95.32 0.11 -14.35
CA GLY A 5 -94.95 -1.26 -14.00
C GLY A 5 -94.04 -1.85 -15.09
N ILE A 6 -93.14 -2.75 -14.69
CA ILE A 6 -92.24 -3.45 -15.60
C ILE A 6 -93.08 -4.31 -16.56
N SER A 7 -92.80 -4.25 -17.85
CA SER A 7 -93.49 -5.08 -18.85
C SER A 7 -93.06 -6.54 -18.75
N LEU A 8 -93.94 -7.49 -19.10
CA LEU A 8 -93.61 -8.93 -19.12
C LEU A 8 -92.33 -9.22 -19.94
N VAL A 9 -92.10 -8.43 -21.00
CA VAL A 9 -90.94 -8.54 -21.88
C VAL A 9 -89.64 -8.15 -21.16
N GLU A 10 -89.65 -7.07 -20.38
CA GLU A 10 -88.47 -6.64 -19.59
C GLU A 10 -88.09 -7.67 -18.52
N THR A 11 -89.08 -8.32 -17.87
CA THR A 11 -88.82 -9.40 -16.91
C THR A 11 -88.21 -10.63 -17.60
N LEU A 12 -88.70 -11.01 -18.78
CA LEU A 12 -88.16 -12.13 -19.54
C LEU A 12 -86.73 -11.88 -20.06
N ILE A 13 -86.45 -10.65 -20.53
CA ILE A 13 -85.10 -10.27 -20.96
C ILE A 13 -84.15 -10.28 -19.75
N SER A 14 -84.57 -9.72 -18.62
CA SER A 14 -83.74 -9.69 -17.40
C SER A 14 -83.44 -11.10 -16.87
N LEU A 15 -84.43 -12.00 -16.88
CA LEU A 15 -84.25 -13.41 -16.52
C LEU A 15 -83.32 -14.14 -17.50
N SER A 16 -83.43 -13.85 -18.80
CA SER A 16 -82.57 -14.47 -19.82
C SER A 16 -81.12 -14.02 -19.69
N VAL A 17 -80.89 -12.72 -19.47
CA VAL A 17 -79.56 -12.16 -19.22
C VAL A 17 -78.96 -12.72 -17.92
N LEU A 18 -79.75 -12.79 -16.85
CA LEU A 18 -79.31 -13.36 -15.58
C LEU A 18 -78.99 -14.86 -15.71
N ALA A 19 -79.76 -15.62 -16.47
CA ALA A 19 -79.50 -17.04 -16.73
C ALA A 19 -78.19 -17.24 -17.51
N VAL A 20 -77.96 -16.47 -18.57
CA VAL A 20 -76.71 -16.52 -19.35
C VAL A 20 -75.49 -16.13 -18.50
N LEU A 21 -75.62 -15.08 -17.69
CA LEU A 21 -74.56 -14.67 -16.75
C LEU A 21 -74.29 -15.75 -15.71
N SER A 22 -75.34 -16.34 -15.13
CA SER A 22 -75.22 -17.38 -14.10
C SER A 22 -74.54 -18.64 -14.64
N VAL A 23 -74.91 -19.09 -15.86
CA VAL A 23 -74.26 -20.23 -16.52
C VAL A 23 -72.80 -19.90 -16.83
N SER A 24 -72.50 -18.69 -17.33
CA SER A 24 -71.13 -18.29 -17.65
C SER A 24 -70.24 -18.25 -16.41
N ILE A 25 -70.74 -17.68 -15.30
CA ILE A 25 -70.02 -17.63 -14.02
C ILE A 25 -69.81 -19.04 -13.47
N PHE A 26 -70.83 -19.90 -13.52
CA PHE A 26 -70.70 -21.29 -13.06
C PHE A 26 -69.70 -22.09 -13.91
N SER A 27 -69.70 -21.91 -15.24
CA SER A 27 -68.72 -22.53 -16.13
C SER A 27 -67.29 -22.05 -15.86
N LEU A 28 -67.09 -20.76 -15.62
CA LEU A 28 -65.77 -20.21 -15.24
C LEU A 28 -65.31 -20.75 -13.88
N PHE A 29 -66.21 -20.86 -12.91
CA PHE A 29 -65.89 -21.44 -11.61
C PHE A 29 -65.50 -22.92 -11.71
N GLN A 30 -66.22 -23.71 -12.52
CA GLN A 30 -65.86 -25.11 -12.80
C GLN A 30 -64.50 -25.23 -13.50
N LEU A 31 -64.19 -24.32 -14.44
CA LEU A 31 -62.88 -24.29 -15.08
C LEU A 31 -61.77 -23.94 -14.08
N ALA A 32 -61.99 -22.95 -13.20
CA ALA A 32 -61.04 -22.57 -12.18
C ALA A 32 -60.73 -23.73 -11.21
N LEU A 33 -61.75 -24.47 -10.76
CA LEU A 33 -61.56 -25.66 -9.92
C LEU A 33 -60.73 -26.76 -10.63
N ARG A 34 -60.96 -26.99 -11.93
CA ARG A 34 -60.18 -27.95 -12.72
C ARG A 34 -58.71 -27.53 -12.84
N VAL A 35 -58.45 -26.24 -13.08
CA VAL A 35 -57.08 -25.71 -13.14
C VAL A 35 -56.38 -25.82 -11.79
N ILE A 36 -57.07 -25.52 -10.69
CA ILE A 36 -56.51 -25.68 -9.34
C ILE A 36 -56.17 -27.14 -9.05
N ALA A 37 -57.07 -28.07 -9.37
CA ALA A 37 -56.83 -29.50 -9.17
C ALA A 37 -55.66 -30.01 -10.03
N GLU A 38 -55.53 -29.54 -11.28
CA GLU A 38 -54.41 -29.87 -12.16
C GLU A 38 -53.08 -29.33 -11.64
N ASN A 39 -53.05 -28.08 -11.16
CA ASN A 39 -51.86 -27.49 -10.56
C ASN A 39 -51.46 -28.21 -9.27
N LYS A 40 -52.44 -28.61 -8.43
CA LYS A 40 -52.17 -29.41 -7.23
C LYS A 40 -51.51 -30.75 -7.58
N ALA A 41 -52.02 -31.45 -8.60
CA ALA A 41 -51.44 -32.72 -9.07
C ALA A 41 -50.01 -32.53 -9.59
N ARG A 42 -49.77 -31.47 -10.35
CA ARG A 42 -48.43 -31.17 -10.88
C ARG A 42 -47.43 -30.83 -9.77
N THR A 43 -47.82 -30.00 -8.80
CA THR A 43 -46.93 -29.65 -7.67
C THR A 43 -46.60 -30.88 -6.82
N GLY A 44 -47.58 -31.77 -6.59
CA GLY A 44 -47.34 -33.05 -5.93
C GLY A 44 -46.35 -33.93 -6.70
N ALA A 45 -46.50 -34.05 -8.02
CA ALA A 45 -45.56 -34.79 -8.87
C ALA A 45 -44.13 -34.21 -8.83
N VAL A 46 -43.97 -32.88 -8.82
CA VAL A 46 -42.65 -32.22 -8.68
C VAL A 46 -42.04 -32.52 -7.31
N SER A 47 -42.82 -32.40 -6.24
CA SER A 47 -42.35 -32.69 -4.88
C SER A 47 -41.90 -34.14 -4.74
N LEU A 48 -42.69 -35.09 -5.27
CA LEU A 48 -42.37 -36.51 -5.25
C LEU A 48 -41.13 -36.82 -6.09
N ALA A 49 -41.00 -36.23 -7.28
CA ALA A 49 -39.80 -36.38 -8.10
C ALA A 49 -38.54 -35.88 -7.36
N ASN A 50 -38.62 -34.71 -6.71
CA ASN A 50 -37.52 -34.18 -5.89
C ASN A 50 -37.16 -35.10 -4.72
N GLU A 51 -38.14 -35.60 -3.98
CA GLU A 51 -37.91 -36.56 -2.89
C GLU A 51 -37.12 -37.77 -3.38
N LYS A 52 -37.51 -38.34 -4.52
CA LYS A 52 -36.83 -39.50 -5.11
C LYS A 52 -35.42 -39.13 -5.62
N MET A 53 -35.24 -37.93 -6.15
CA MET A 53 -33.91 -37.42 -6.54
C MET A 53 -32.97 -37.27 -5.33
N GLU A 54 -33.48 -36.83 -4.18
CA GLU A 54 -32.69 -36.73 -2.95
C GLU A 54 -32.28 -38.10 -2.40
N ILE A 55 -33.12 -39.14 -2.57
CA ILE A 55 -32.74 -40.52 -2.26
C ILE A 55 -31.56 -40.94 -3.15
N VAL A 56 -31.65 -40.70 -4.47
CA VAL A 56 -30.58 -41.04 -5.42
C VAL A 56 -29.26 -40.36 -5.06
N ARG A 57 -29.30 -39.08 -4.68
CA ARG A 57 -28.10 -38.29 -4.31
C ARG A 57 -27.45 -38.74 -3.01
N ASN A 58 -28.21 -39.36 -2.11
CA ASN A 58 -27.71 -39.82 -0.81
C ASN A 58 -27.31 -41.30 -0.79
N LEU A 59 -27.50 -42.05 -1.90
CA LEU A 59 -27.03 -43.42 -2.00
C LEU A 59 -25.53 -43.45 -2.35
N ALA A 60 -24.83 -44.44 -1.79
CA ALA A 60 -23.48 -44.77 -2.23
C ALA A 60 -23.49 -45.16 -3.73
N TYR A 61 -22.42 -44.87 -4.45
CA TYR A 61 -22.37 -45.00 -5.91
C TYR A 61 -22.71 -46.44 -6.37
N GLU A 62 -22.20 -47.44 -5.66
CA GLU A 62 -22.45 -48.86 -5.86
C GLU A 62 -23.93 -49.26 -5.64
N ASN A 63 -24.66 -48.51 -4.82
CA ASN A 63 -26.06 -48.76 -4.47
C ASN A 63 -27.06 -48.08 -5.44
N ILE A 64 -26.58 -47.23 -6.35
CA ILE A 64 -27.41 -46.64 -7.42
C ILE A 64 -27.57 -47.69 -8.52
N CYS A 65 -28.57 -48.55 -8.36
CA CYS A 65 -28.87 -49.69 -9.22
C CYS A 65 -30.36 -50.02 -9.13
N ILE A 66 -30.88 -50.75 -10.11
CA ILE A 66 -32.29 -51.20 -10.09
C ILE A 66 -32.36 -52.64 -9.61
N ILE A 67 -33.22 -52.93 -8.64
CA ILE A 67 -33.47 -54.29 -8.16
C ILE A 67 -33.99 -55.15 -9.32
N GLY A 68 -33.18 -56.11 -9.78
CA GLY A 68 -33.50 -56.98 -10.93
C GLY A 68 -33.45 -56.28 -12.30
N GLY A 69 -32.81 -55.12 -12.41
CA GLY A 69 -32.69 -54.34 -13.65
C GLY A 69 -31.40 -54.61 -14.45
N VAL A 70 -31.20 -53.85 -15.53
CA VAL A 70 -30.03 -53.98 -16.44
C VAL A 70 -28.72 -53.54 -15.76
N VAL A 71 -28.77 -52.47 -14.96
CA VAL A 71 -27.70 -52.12 -14.01
C VAL A 71 -28.02 -52.83 -12.69
N THR A 72 -27.43 -54.01 -12.50
CA THR A 72 -27.72 -54.91 -11.38
C THR A 72 -27.05 -54.44 -10.10
N CYS A 73 -27.78 -54.57 -8.98
CA CYS A 73 -27.22 -54.32 -7.66
C CYS A 73 -26.26 -55.42 -7.23
N PRO A 74 -25.16 -55.09 -6.51
CA PRO A 74 -24.35 -56.08 -5.82
C PRO A 74 -25.17 -56.92 -4.83
N ASP A 75 -24.75 -58.16 -4.58
CA ASP A 75 -25.45 -59.10 -3.71
C ASP A 75 -25.66 -58.53 -2.29
N GLY A 76 -26.89 -58.56 -1.80
CA GLY A 76 -27.25 -58.12 -0.43
C GLY A 76 -27.61 -56.64 -0.28
N ILE A 77 -27.60 -55.86 -1.36
CA ILE A 77 -27.96 -54.43 -1.34
C ILE A 77 -29.44 -54.22 -1.70
N ALA A 78 -30.13 -53.37 -0.92
CA ALA A 78 -31.46 -52.87 -1.25
C ALA A 78 -31.35 -51.69 -2.24
N GLY A 79 -31.37 -52.00 -3.55
CA GLY A 79 -31.32 -50.97 -4.61
C GLY A 79 -32.62 -50.18 -4.79
N LEU A 80 -32.69 -49.43 -5.89
CA LEU A 80 -33.87 -48.65 -6.26
C LEU A 80 -34.95 -49.53 -6.92
N GLN A 81 -36.22 -49.23 -6.65
CA GLN A 81 -37.34 -49.86 -7.35
C GLN A 81 -37.56 -49.21 -8.71
N GLN A 82 -37.72 -50.03 -9.75
CA GLN A 82 -37.96 -49.55 -11.12
C GLN A 82 -39.30 -48.86 -11.29
N SER A 83 -40.34 -49.36 -10.62
CA SER A 83 -41.69 -48.82 -10.69
C SER A 83 -42.35 -48.91 -9.31
N GLU A 84 -42.99 -47.83 -8.89
CA GLU A 84 -43.75 -47.76 -7.64
C GLU A 84 -44.99 -46.86 -7.80
N SER A 85 -46.06 -47.15 -7.07
CA SER A 85 -47.26 -46.32 -7.04
C SER A 85 -47.37 -45.64 -5.66
N VAL A 86 -47.44 -44.32 -5.66
CA VAL A 86 -47.48 -43.48 -4.45
C VAL A 86 -48.78 -42.69 -4.44
N ASN A 87 -49.55 -42.80 -3.35
CA ASN A 87 -50.70 -41.92 -3.13
C ASN A 87 -50.25 -40.73 -2.28
N ASP A 88 -50.32 -39.52 -2.85
CA ASP A 88 -50.16 -38.28 -2.09
C ASP A 88 -51.40 -37.40 -2.27
N ASN A 89 -51.97 -36.95 -1.16
CA ASN A 89 -53.13 -36.06 -1.13
C ASN A 89 -54.34 -36.54 -1.97
N ASN A 90 -54.64 -37.85 -1.94
CA ASN A 90 -55.68 -38.54 -2.73
C ASN A 90 -55.44 -38.54 -4.25
N ILE A 91 -54.21 -38.30 -4.70
CA ILE A 91 -53.80 -38.44 -6.10
C ILE A 91 -52.82 -39.61 -6.16
N ASN A 92 -53.09 -40.57 -7.05
CA ASN A 92 -52.17 -41.67 -7.32
C ASN A 92 -51.15 -41.22 -8.36
N TYR A 93 -49.88 -41.33 -8.01
CA TYR A 93 -48.74 -41.14 -8.88
C TYR A 93 -48.07 -42.48 -9.14
N ASP A 94 -47.68 -42.75 -10.39
CA ASP A 94 -46.82 -43.88 -10.73
C ASP A 94 -45.42 -43.33 -11.02
N VAL A 95 -44.43 -43.74 -10.25
CA VAL A 95 -43.03 -43.32 -10.40
C VAL A 95 -42.27 -44.42 -11.12
N THR A 96 -41.52 -44.06 -12.15
CA THR A 96 -40.59 -44.94 -12.87
C THR A 96 -39.17 -44.42 -12.69
N THR A 97 -38.28 -45.26 -12.18
CA THR A 97 -36.85 -44.97 -12.01
C THR A 97 -36.04 -45.77 -13.01
N GLN A 98 -35.17 -45.10 -13.75
CA GLN A 98 -34.23 -45.72 -14.67
C GLN A 98 -32.81 -45.33 -14.30
N VAL A 99 -31.91 -46.30 -14.27
CA VAL A 99 -30.47 -46.09 -14.07
C VAL A 99 -29.77 -46.63 -15.32
N GLN A 100 -28.97 -45.78 -15.94
CA GLN A 100 -28.15 -46.11 -17.10
C GLN A 100 -26.69 -45.82 -16.77
N CYS A 101 -25.84 -46.79 -17.09
CA CYS A 101 -24.40 -46.59 -17.09
C CYS A 101 -23.99 -45.79 -18.35
N VAL A 102 -23.20 -44.74 -18.18
CA VAL A 102 -22.72 -43.90 -19.29
C VAL A 102 -21.21 -44.03 -19.40
N PHE A 103 -20.77 -44.26 -20.64
CA PHE A 103 -19.37 -44.36 -21.06
C PHE A 103 -18.93 -43.00 -21.62
N ASP A 104 -17.92 -42.36 -21.05
CA ASP A 104 -17.36 -41.06 -21.42
C ASP A 104 -15.84 -41.04 -21.20
N ALA A 105 -15.13 -40.06 -21.75
CA ALA A 105 -13.67 -39.98 -21.65
C ALA A 105 -13.19 -39.37 -20.32
N PHE A 106 -13.64 -39.90 -19.18
CA PHE A 106 -13.24 -39.39 -17.86
C PHE A 106 -11.76 -39.71 -17.54
N ASP A 107 -11.26 -40.86 -17.99
CA ASP A 107 -9.86 -41.28 -17.86
C ASP A 107 -9.12 -41.48 -19.20
N GLY A 108 -9.80 -41.20 -20.32
CA GLY A 108 -9.27 -41.34 -21.68
C GLY A 108 -9.27 -42.78 -22.24
N LEU A 109 -9.87 -43.75 -21.56
CA LEU A 109 -10.03 -45.13 -22.03
C LEU A 109 -11.50 -45.40 -22.43
N LEU A 110 -11.70 -46.34 -23.34
CA LEU A 110 -13.03 -46.85 -23.71
C LEU A 110 -12.97 -48.39 -23.77
N PRO A 111 -14.08 -49.09 -23.51
CA PRO A 111 -14.15 -50.54 -23.70
C PRO A 111 -13.69 -50.97 -25.10
N PRO A 112 -12.90 -52.06 -25.23
CA PRO A 112 -12.65 -53.11 -24.24
C PRO A 112 -11.31 -52.96 -23.46
N ALA A 113 -10.63 -51.81 -23.56
CA ALA A 113 -9.39 -51.56 -22.80
C ALA A 113 -9.66 -51.14 -21.35
N ASP A 114 -10.91 -50.81 -21.06
CA ASP A 114 -11.43 -50.34 -19.79
C ASP A 114 -12.13 -51.51 -19.05
N ASN A 115 -11.62 -51.83 -17.87
CA ASN A 115 -12.11 -52.92 -17.02
C ASN A 115 -13.24 -52.49 -16.08
N GLU A 116 -13.51 -51.19 -15.93
CA GLU A 116 -14.57 -50.63 -15.08
C GLU A 116 -15.32 -49.51 -15.83
N PRO A 117 -16.10 -49.86 -16.87
CA PRO A 117 -16.47 -48.90 -17.90
C PRO A 117 -17.63 -47.98 -17.54
N CYS A 118 -17.94 -47.81 -16.26
CA CYS A 118 -19.07 -47.02 -15.82
C CYS A 118 -18.63 -45.70 -15.20
N ASP A 119 -18.24 -44.73 -16.03
CA ASP A 119 -17.73 -43.43 -15.59
C ASP A 119 -18.70 -42.69 -14.67
N TYR A 120 -19.98 -42.70 -15.05
CA TYR A 120 -21.06 -42.19 -14.22
C TYR A 120 -22.38 -42.87 -14.54
N LYS A 121 -23.28 -42.84 -13.55
CA LYS A 121 -24.65 -43.34 -13.68
C LYS A 121 -25.58 -42.17 -13.93
N ARG A 122 -26.33 -42.26 -15.04
CA ARG A 122 -27.45 -41.36 -15.31
C ARG A 122 -28.72 -41.95 -14.73
N VAL A 123 -29.40 -41.20 -13.88
CA VAL A 123 -30.65 -41.59 -13.25
C VAL A 123 -31.77 -40.69 -13.75
N SER A 124 -32.84 -41.30 -14.27
CA SER A 124 -34.06 -40.62 -14.70
C SER A 124 -35.23 -41.07 -13.84
N ILE A 125 -35.96 -40.11 -13.26
CA ILE A 125 -37.15 -40.33 -12.45
C ILE A 125 -38.34 -39.70 -13.17
N THR A 126 -39.29 -40.53 -13.58
CA THR A 126 -40.50 -40.08 -14.28
C THR A 126 -41.73 -40.35 -13.43
N VAL A 127 -42.46 -39.30 -13.06
CA VAL A 127 -43.70 -39.38 -12.28
C VAL A 127 -44.89 -39.19 -13.21
N PHE A 128 -45.80 -40.16 -13.25
CA PHE A 128 -47.02 -40.16 -14.03
C PHE A 128 -48.25 -39.92 -13.14
N TRP A 129 -49.25 -39.19 -13.63
CA TRP A 129 -50.55 -39.05 -12.96
C TRP A 129 -51.68 -38.88 -13.98
N ILE A 130 -52.92 -39.11 -13.55
CA ILE A 130 -54.12 -38.89 -14.38
C ILE A 130 -54.63 -37.47 -14.11
N GLY A 131 -54.43 -36.57 -15.08
CA GLY A 131 -54.99 -35.22 -15.06
C GLY A 131 -56.37 -35.15 -15.73
N HIS A 132 -57.00 -33.99 -15.69
CA HIS A 132 -58.34 -33.78 -16.27
C HIS A 132 -58.38 -33.93 -17.81
N THR A 133 -57.22 -33.79 -18.47
CA THR A 133 -57.08 -33.89 -19.93
C THR A 133 -56.42 -35.19 -20.38
N GLY A 134 -56.30 -36.18 -19.48
CA GLY A 134 -55.64 -37.46 -19.71
C GLY A 134 -54.38 -37.63 -18.86
N GLN A 135 -53.61 -38.69 -19.15
CA GLN A 135 -52.36 -38.98 -18.45
C GLN A 135 -51.31 -37.89 -18.70
N LYS A 136 -50.63 -37.48 -17.64
CA LYS A 136 -49.53 -36.51 -17.64
C LYS A 136 -48.30 -37.16 -17.03
N ASN A 137 -47.13 -36.59 -17.33
CA ASN A 137 -45.88 -36.99 -16.72
C ASN A 137 -44.95 -35.80 -16.48
N LEU A 138 -43.96 -36.03 -15.62
CA LEU A 138 -42.83 -35.15 -15.35
C LEU A 138 -41.60 -36.05 -15.20
N ALA A 139 -40.52 -35.74 -15.91
CA ALA A 139 -39.23 -36.42 -15.76
C ALA A 139 -38.18 -35.47 -15.16
N MET A 140 -37.34 -36.01 -14.28
CA MET A 140 -36.13 -35.37 -13.76
C MET A 140 -34.93 -36.29 -13.99
N GLU A 141 -33.79 -35.72 -14.37
CA GLU A 141 -32.56 -36.46 -14.62
C GLU A 141 -31.41 -35.92 -13.76
N THR A 142 -30.50 -36.79 -13.33
CA THR A 142 -29.21 -36.44 -12.71
C THR A 142 -28.13 -37.41 -13.15
N ALA A 143 -26.88 -36.96 -13.11
CA ALA A 143 -25.71 -37.82 -13.18
C ALA A 143 -25.12 -37.98 -11.76
N VAL A 144 -24.55 -39.15 -11.46
CA VAL A 144 -23.80 -39.42 -10.23
C VAL A 144 -22.51 -40.14 -10.61
N ALA A 145 -21.37 -39.70 -10.09
CA ALA A 145 -20.04 -40.27 -10.33
C ALA A 145 -19.47 -40.90 -9.03
N PRO A 146 -18.53 -41.85 -9.11
CA PRO A 146 -17.87 -42.44 -7.94
C PRO A 146 -17.00 -41.43 -7.18
N LYS A 147 -16.68 -41.73 -5.91
CA LYS A 147 -15.73 -40.95 -5.11
C LYS A 147 -14.32 -41.50 -5.33
N GLY A 148 -13.48 -40.80 -6.10
CA GLY A 148 -12.07 -41.17 -6.38
C GLY A 148 -11.78 -41.39 -7.88
N LEU A 149 -10.56 -41.80 -8.21
CA LEU A 149 -10.25 -42.42 -9.51
C LEU A 149 -10.58 -43.93 -9.45
N GLU A 150 -10.98 -44.53 -10.57
CA GLU A 150 -11.35 -45.95 -10.76
C GLU A 150 -10.18 -46.93 -10.47
N THR A 151 -9.70 -47.00 -9.22
CA THR A 151 -8.62 -47.91 -8.82
C THR A 151 -9.12 -48.94 -7.82
N SER A 152 -8.91 -50.22 -8.14
CA SER A 152 -9.37 -51.38 -7.35
C SER A 152 -8.69 -51.55 -5.98
N SER A 153 -7.60 -50.81 -5.69
CA SER A 153 -6.91 -50.76 -4.40
C SER A 153 -5.80 -49.68 -4.40
N GLY A 154 -5.58 -49.03 -3.27
CA GLY A 154 -4.55 -48.02 -3.03
C GLY A 154 -5.11 -46.63 -2.76
N GLY A 155 -4.27 -45.74 -2.22
CA GLY A 155 -4.57 -44.31 -2.11
C GLY A 155 -3.97 -43.49 -3.24
N VAL A 156 -4.40 -42.23 -3.33
CA VAL A 156 -3.92 -41.24 -4.31
C VAL A 156 -3.20 -40.10 -3.59
N LEU A 157 -2.02 -39.72 -4.07
CA LEU A 157 -1.38 -38.45 -3.71
C LEU A 157 -1.62 -37.43 -4.81
N LYS A 158 -2.17 -36.28 -4.43
CA LYS A 158 -2.23 -35.07 -5.25
C LYS A 158 -1.28 -34.05 -4.67
N ILE A 159 -0.24 -33.72 -5.43
CA ILE A 159 0.83 -32.83 -5.03
C ILE A 159 0.72 -31.55 -5.86
N SER A 160 0.52 -30.42 -5.22
CA SER A 160 0.47 -29.11 -5.88
C SER A 160 1.72 -28.30 -5.56
N VAL A 161 2.40 -27.76 -6.58
CA VAL A 161 3.59 -26.91 -6.41
C VAL A 161 3.29 -25.52 -6.93
N PHE A 162 3.54 -24.50 -6.10
CA PHE A 162 3.26 -23.10 -6.41
C PHE A 162 4.36 -22.16 -5.91
N ASP A 163 4.39 -20.93 -6.40
CA ASP A 163 5.31 -19.84 -6.00
C ASP A 163 4.68 -18.86 -4.99
N ALA A 164 5.44 -17.89 -4.49
CA ALA A 164 5.02 -16.86 -3.53
C ALA A 164 3.82 -16.04 -4.01
N GLY A 165 3.65 -15.90 -5.34
CA GLY A 165 2.49 -15.26 -5.96
C GLY A 165 1.26 -16.16 -6.06
N GLY A 166 1.35 -17.41 -5.60
CA GLY A 166 0.31 -18.43 -5.72
C GLY A 166 0.18 -19.00 -7.13
N ASN A 167 1.12 -18.71 -8.04
CA ASN A 167 1.10 -19.26 -9.39
C ASN A 167 1.63 -20.69 -9.36
N THR A 168 1.09 -21.53 -10.23
CA THR A 168 1.51 -22.92 -10.33
C THR A 168 2.91 -23.02 -10.92
N VAL A 169 3.74 -23.91 -10.38
CA VAL A 169 5.10 -24.14 -10.89
C VAL A 169 5.10 -25.40 -11.76
N PRO A 170 5.04 -25.27 -13.09
CA PRO A 170 5.02 -26.42 -13.98
C PRO A 170 6.39 -27.07 -14.05
N GLN A 171 6.43 -28.38 -14.32
CA GLN A 171 7.68 -29.13 -14.48
C GLN A 171 8.64 -28.97 -13.28
N ALA A 172 8.10 -28.92 -12.05
CA ALA A 172 8.87 -29.00 -10.83
C ALA A 172 9.22 -30.46 -10.53
N ASP A 173 10.45 -30.71 -10.09
CA ASP A 173 10.92 -32.02 -9.65
C ASP A 173 10.32 -32.35 -8.28
N VAL A 174 9.51 -33.41 -8.22
CA VAL A 174 8.90 -33.94 -7.00
C VAL A 174 9.54 -35.29 -6.69
N HIS A 175 10.40 -35.32 -5.67
CA HIS A 175 11.09 -36.52 -5.21
C HIS A 175 10.31 -37.18 -4.08
N ILE A 176 10.01 -38.47 -4.22
CA ILE A 176 9.13 -39.23 -3.32
C ILE A 176 9.84 -40.49 -2.86
N VAL A 177 9.90 -40.68 -1.54
CA VAL A 177 10.57 -41.80 -0.89
C VAL A 177 9.64 -42.51 0.10
N LYS A 178 9.43 -43.81 -0.15
CA LYS A 178 8.88 -44.80 0.78
C LYS A 178 9.32 -46.19 0.30
N SER A 179 10.32 -46.79 0.93
CA SER A 179 10.91 -48.07 0.50
C SER A 179 9.85 -49.10 0.07
N PRO A 180 9.94 -49.69 -1.15
CA PRO A 180 11.07 -49.58 -2.10
C PRO A 180 10.99 -48.39 -3.08
N ILE A 181 9.98 -47.52 -2.95
CA ILE A 181 9.79 -46.34 -3.81
C ILE A 181 10.85 -45.29 -3.46
N ASP A 182 11.61 -44.88 -4.48
CA ASP A 182 12.53 -43.75 -4.48
C ASP A 182 12.58 -43.23 -5.92
N THR A 183 11.78 -42.21 -6.22
CA THR A 183 11.60 -41.71 -7.59
C THR A 183 11.39 -40.21 -7.61
N THR A 184 11.80 -39.57 -8.71
CA THR A 184 11.49 -38.16 -9.00
C THR A 184 10.55 -38.11 -10.20
N LEU A 185 9.48 -37.32 -10.10
CA LEU A 185 8.50 -37.08 -11.16
C LEU A 185 8.33 -35.58 -11.34
N LEU A 186 7.82 -35.17 -12.50
CA LEU A 186 7.57 -33.76 -12.81
C LEU A 186 6.11 -33.40 -12.60
N THR A 187 5.84 -32.20 -12.09
CA THR A 187 4.49 -31.63 -12.13
C THR A 187 4.03 -31.36 -13.57
N GLY A 188 2.73 -31.42 -13.79
CA GLY A 188 2.10 -31.01 -15.05
C GLY A 188 2.20 -29.51 -15.31
N ASP A 189 1.66 -29.07 -16.44
CA ASP A 189 1.63 -27.64 -16.80
C ASP A 189 0.75 -26.79 -15.87
N ASP A 190 -0.13 -27.45 -15.12
CA ASP A 190 -0.95 -26.89 -14.05
C ASP A 190 -0.24 -26.89 -12.68
N GLY A 191 1.03 -27.31 -12.61
CA GLY A 191 1.80 -27.42 -11.37
C GLY A 191 1.31 -28.54 -10.44
N VAL A 192 0.50 -29.48 -10.93
CA VAL A 192 -0.02 -30.60 -10.15
C VAL A 192 0.62 -31.92 -10.59
N LEU A 193 0.91 -32.79 -9.64
CA LEU A 193 1.30 -34.18 -9.85
C LEU A 193 0.32 -35.11 -9.14
N LEU A 194 -0.26 -36.05 -9.89
CA LEU A 194 -1.18 -37.07 -9.37
C LEU A 194 -0.52 -38.45 -9.45
N ILE A 195 -0.51 -39.16 -8.32
CA ILE A 195 0.03 -40.51 -8.22
C ILE A 195 -0.99 -41.41 -7.55
N ALA A 196 -1.47 -42.41 -8.26
CA ALA A 196 -2.46 -43.37 -7.79
C ALA A 196 -1.82 -44.73 -7.45
N ASN A 197 -2.62 -45.62 -6.86
CA ASN A 197 -2.23 -46.99 -6.46
C ASN A 197 -1.09 -47.03 -5.44
N LEU A 198 -1.02 -46.03 -4.55
CA LEU A 198 -0.02 -45.99 -3.49
C LEU A 198 -0.48 -46.84 -2.30
N GLU A 199 0.44 -47.63 -1.75
CA GLU A 199 0.17 -48.46 -0.57
C GLU A 199 -0.15 -47.58 0.64
N GLU A 200 -1.21 -47.95 1.37
CA GLU A 200 -1.61 -47.27 2.62
C GLU A 200 -0.44 -47.21 3.61
N ALA A 201 -0.16 -46.01 4.12
CA ALA A 201 0.81 -45.80 5.19
C ALA A 201 0.58 -44.46 5.88
N LEU A 202 0.73 -44.45 7.20
CA LEU A 202 0.61 -43.26 8.03
C LEU A 202 1.98 -42.56 8.15
N ASN A 203 2.03 -41.28 7.84
CA ASN A 203 3.21 -40.40 7.96
C ASN A 203 4.52 -41.04 7.46
N SER A 204 4.47 -41.68 6.28
CA SER A 204 5.57 -42.51 5.78
C SER A 204 6.10 -42.10 4.41
N TYR A 205 5.35 -41.30 3.65
CA TYR A 205 5.81 -40.81 2.35
C TYR A 205 6.59 -39.50 2.55
N SER A 206 7.92 -39.58 2.42
CA SER A 206 8.77 -38.40 2.32
C SER A 206 8.63 -37.81 0.92
N ILE A 207 8.36 -36.51 0.82
CA ILE A 207 8.13 -35.81 -0.43
C ILE A 207 8.89 -34.50 -0.38
N SER A 208 9.68 -34.20 -1.41
CA SER A 208 10.28 -32.88 -1.61
C SER A 208 9.97 -32.38 -3.01
N ALA A 209 9.78 -31.06 -3.14
CA ALA A 209 9.58 -30.38 -4.40
C ALA A 209 10.68 -29.34 -4.59
N THR A 210 11.26 -29.29 -5.79
CA THR A 210 12.28 -28.32 -6.18
C THR A 210 12.23 -28.07 -7.69
N LYS A 211 12.95 -27.07 -8.16
CA LYS A 211 13.18 -26.82 -9.58
C LYS A 211 14.51 -26.10 -9.72
N THR A 212 15.21 -26.28 -10.84
CA THR A 212 16.48 -25.57 -11.06
C THR A 212 16.25 -24.06 -10.98
N GLY A 213 17.00 -23.39 -10.08
CA GLY A 213 16.86 -21.96 -9.80
C GLY A 213 15.80 -21.59 -8.76
N PHE A 214 15.05 -22.57 -8.25
CA PHE A 214 14.05 -22.40 -7.21
C PHE A 214 14.54 -22.98 -5.87
N SER A 215 13.91 -22.55 -4.78
CA SER A 215 14.06 -23.13 -3.45
C SER A 215 13.49 -24.56 -3.39
N THR A 216 13.71 -25.21 -2.26
CA THR A 216 13.19 -26.56 -1.98
C THR A 216 12.23 -26.50 -0.79
N ASP A 217 11.13 -27.23 -0.90
CA ASP A 217 10.17 -27.45 0.18
C ASP A 217 9.92 -28.95 0.32
N GLN A 218 9.73 -29.44 1.53
CA GLN A 218 9.72 -30.88 1.82
C GLN A 218 8.89 -31.24 3.05
N THR A 219 8.51 -32.51 3.14
CA THR A 219 7.91 -33.10 4.33
C THR A 219 8.96 -33.64 5.29
N CYS A 220 8.58 -33.73 6.56
CA CYS A 220 9.47 -34.02 7.68
C CYS A 220 8.95 -35.19 8.54
N ALA A 221 9.81 -36.11 8.98
CA ALA A 221 9.39 -37.16 9.91
C ALA A 221 9.18 -36.60 11.33
N ILE A 222 8.22 -37.19 12.03
CA ILE A 222 7.99 -36.95 13.45
C ILE A 222 9.08 -37.66 14.26
N ASN A 223 9.76 -36.91 15.13
CA ASN A 223 10.90 -37.36 15.95
C ASN A 223 12.02 -37.98 15.11
N ALA A 224 12.37 -37.33 14.00
CA ALA A 224 13.34 -37.86 13.06
C ALA A 224 14.74 -38.03 13.66
N GLY A 225 15.52 -38.96 13.08
CA GLY A 225 16.97 -39.04 13.29
C GLY A 225 17.72 -37.96 12.51
N ALA A 226 19.06 -37.99 12.52
CA ALA A 226 19.90 -36.92 11.94
C ALA A 226 19.86 -36.79 10.40
N ALA A 227 19.01 -37.58 9.72
CA ALA A 227 18.95 -37.69 8.26
C ALA A 227 17.71 -37.03 7.64
N ASP A 228 16.86 -36.39 8.45
CA ASP A 228 15.65 -35.68 8.02
C ASP A 228 15.75 -34.21 8.39
N CYS A 229 14.91 -33.37 7.77
CA CYS A 229 14.88 -31.90 7.87
C CYS A 229 15.13 -31.34 9.28
N VAL A 230 14.71 -32.04 10.35
CA VAL A 230 15.03 -31.67 11.72
C VAL A 230 15.18 -32.89 12.65
N LEU A 231 16.36 -33.04 13.26
CA LEU A 231 16.63 -34.04 14.29
C LEU A 231 15.74 -33.82 15.53
N GLY A 232 14.94 -34.82 15.89
CA GLY A 232 14.20 -34.86 17.15
C GLY A 232 12.96 -33.96 17.24
N ASN A 233 12.47 -33.40 16.13
CA ASN A 233 11.27 -32.55 16.11
C ASN A 233 9.98 -33.39 16.29
N PRO A 234 9.23 -33.25 17.39
CA PRO A 234 7.98 -33.99 17.58
C PRO A 234 6.80 -33.43 16.79
N ASN A 235 6.85 -32.16 16.38
CA ASN A 235 5.75 -31.42 15.77
C ASN A 235 6.17 -30.73 14.45
N PRO A 236 6.51 -31.47 13.38
CA PRO A 236 6.83 -30.85 12.10
C PRO A 236 5.62 -30.11 11.52
N LEU A 237 5.86 -28.93 10.94
CA LEU A 237 4.83 -28.13 10.26
C LEU A 237 4.20 -28.91 9.10
N LYS A 238 5.02 -29.66 8.37
CA LYS A 238 4.62 -30.52 7.25
C LYS A 238 5.13 -31.94 7.49
N PRO A 239 4.41 -32.79 8.24
CA PRO A 239 4.82 -34.16 8.47
C PRO A 239 4.84 -34.94 7.16
N HIS A 240 5.60 -36.05 7.10
CA HIS A 240 5.51 -37.00 5.99
C HIS A 240 4.05 -37.35 5.66
N ALA A 241 3.75 -37.53 4.37
CA ALA A 241 2.37 -37.69 3.95
C ALA A 241 1.80 -39.04 4.40
N THR A 242 0.53 -38.99 4.79
CA THR A 242 -0.29 -40.17 5.04
C THR A 242 -1.07 -40.50 3.78
N VAL A 243 -1.00 -41.74 3.32
CA VAL A 243 -1.83 -42.25 2.22
C VAL A 243 -2.76 -43.31 2.79
N LEU A 244 -4.07 -43.18 2.52
CA LEU A 244 -5.10 -44.12 2.95
C LEU A 244 -5.78 -44.74 1.74
N ASP A 245 -6.16 -46.02 1.86
CA ASP A 245 -6.84 -46.76 0.80
C ASP A 245 -8.15 -46.08 0.41
N GLY A 246 -8.38 -45.92 -0.91
CA GLY A 246 -9.58 -45.28 -1.46
C GLY A 246 -9.72 -43.78 -1.18
N GLN A 247 -8.67 -43.11 -0.68
CA GLN A 247 -8.67 -41.68 -0.41
C GLN A 247 -7.67 -40.91 -1.27
N VAL A 248 -7.97 -39.63 -1.50
CA VAL A 248 -7.03 -38.66 -2.08
C VAL A 248 -6.42 -37.85 -0.94
N THR A 249 -5.11 -37.98 -0.75
CA THR A 249 -4.33 -37.11 0.11
C THR A 249 -3.81 -35.96 -0.73
N GLU A 250 -4.24 -34.74 -0.41
CA GLU A 250 -3.74 -33.52 -1.03
C GLU A 250 -2.64 -32.91 -0.16
N ILE A 251 -1.51 -32.55 -0.77
CA ILE A 251 -0.40 -31.85 -0.11
C ILE A 251 0.20 -30.84 -1.07
N SER A 252 0.72 -29.74 -0.54
CA SER A 252 1.28 -28.67 -1.36
C SER A 252 2.67 -28.22 -0.92
N PHE A 253 3.41 -27.65 -1.87
CA PHE A 253 4.77 -27.17 -1.70
C PHE A 253 4.92 -25.79 -2.31
N ALA A 254 5.51 -24.88 -1.55
CA ALA A 254 5.82 -23.52 -1.98
C ALA A 254 7.31 -23.44 -2.31
N ILE A 255 7.65 -23.19 -3.57
CA ILE A 255 9.04 -23.00 -4.02
C ILE A 255 9.15 -21.74 -4.85
N ASP A 256 10.29 -21.05 -4.72
CA ASP A 256 10.47 -19.69 -5.24
C ASP A 256 11.82 -19.51 -5.91
N ILE A 257 11.88 -18.62 -6.90
CA ILE A 257 13.14 -18.26 -7.53
C ILE A 257 14.09 -17.69 -6.47
N LEU A 258 15.31 -18.22 -6.42
CA LEU A 258 16.29 -17.88 -5.42
C LEU A 258 16.90 -16.48 -5.64
N SER A 259 17.22 -15.84 -4.53
CA SER A 259 17.76 -14.48 -4.43
C SER A 259 19.20 -14.48 -3.91
N ASN A 260 19.87 -13.34 -4.00
CA ASN A 260 21.20 -13.12 -3.43
C ASN A 260 21.16 -11.97 -2.43
N LEU A 261 21.74 -12.21 -1.25
CA LEU A 261 21.94 -11.23 -0.20
C LEU A 261 23.42 -10.88 -0.09
N GLN A 262 23.69 -9.58 0.03
CA GLN A 262 24.99 -9.07 0.44
C GLN A 262 24.81 -8.26 1.72
N PHE A 263 25.56 -8.58 2.77
CA PHE A 263 25.65 -7.75 3.96
C PHE A 263 26.92 -6.90 3.89
N ARG A 264 26.80 -5.61 4.21
CA ARG A 264 27.91 -4.68 4.33
C ARG A 264 27.89 -4.08 5.73
N THR A 265 28.91 -4.38 6.52
CA THR A 265 29.08 -3.79 7.85
C THR A 265 29.90 -2.52 7.76
N VAL A 266 29.34 -1.43 8.25
CA VAL A 266 29.92 -0.10 8.20
C VAL A 266 29.89 0.54 9.59
N SER A 267 30.77 1.52 9.81
CA SER A 267 30.71 2.44 10.94
C SER A 267 30.50 3.81 10.34
N GLN A 268 29.34 4.38 10.59
CA GLN A 268 28.98 5.73 10.20
C GLN A 268 29.08 6.64 11.42
N THR A 269 29.68 7.82 11.24
CA THR A 269 29.53 8.91 12.21
C THR A 269 28.41 9.83 11.74
N THR A 270 27.51 10.21 12.64
CA THR A 270 26.59 11.31 12.39
C THR A 270 27.35 12.64 12.34
N PRO A 271 26.83 13.65 11.62
CA PRO A 271 27.31 15.02 11.72
C PRO A 271 27.38 15.55 13.16
N ASP A 272 28.25 16.52 13.40
CA ASP A 272 28.31 17.23 14.69
C ASP A 272 27.03 18.08 14.89
N VAL A 273 26.10 17.56 15.69
CA VAL A 273 24.85 18.25 16.07
C VAL A 273 25.12 19.36 17.09
N TRP A 274 24.51 20.54 16.90
CA TRP A 274 24.51 21.61 17.90
C TRP A 274 23.10 22.17 18.15
N GLN A 275 22.92 22.78 19.31
CA GLN A 275 21.66 23.43 19.68
C GLN A 275 21.61 24.89 19.19
N VAL A 276 20.51 25.26 18.55
CA VAL A 276 20.29 26.55 17.90
C VAL A 276 19.55 27.55 18.80
N ASN A 277 18.57 27.11 19.57
CA ASN A 277 17.81 27.96 20.48
C ASN A 277 18.47 28.03 21.86
N THR A 278 18.11 29.04 22.66
CA THR A 278 18.29 28.98 24.13
C THR A 278 16.94 28.78 24.81
N GLY A 279 16.54 27.54 25.06
CA GLY A 279 15.31 27.20 25.78
C GLY A 279 15.48 27.22 27.31
N GLY A 280 14.44 27.67 28.03
CA GLY A 280 14.27 27.42 29.46
C GLY A 280 13.39 26.20 29.68
N ASP A 281 13.54 25.50 30.82
CA ASP A 281 12.76 24.28 31.10
C ASP A 281 11.23 24.49 30.92
N GLY A 282 10.62 23.80 29.96
CA GLY A 282 9.16 23.73 29.75
C GLY A 282 8.56 24.70 28.73
N GLU A 283 9.38 25.25 27.84
CA GLU A 283 8.97 26.06 26.68
C GLU A 283 9.27 25.25 25.40
N ASP A 284 8.24 24.81 24.67
CA ASP A 284 8.43 23.98 23.47
C ASP A 284 8.84 24.86 22.27
N GLN A 285 10.06 24.70 21.75
CA GLN A 285 10.51 25.35 20.52
C GLN A 285 10.44 24.42 19.31
N ASP A 286 9.73 24.86 18.27
CA ASP A 286 9.37 24.00 17.15
C ASP A 286 9.30 24.75 15.80
N ASN A 287 9.02 24.02 14.72
CA ASN A 287 8.83 24.55 13.37
C ASN A 287 9.99 25.47 12.89
N PRO A 288 11.23 24.94 12.82
CA PRO A 288 12.40 25.74 12.45
C PRO A 288 12.43 26.08 10.97
N SER A 289 13.12 27.19 10.65
CA SER A 289 13.51 27.59 9.30
C SER A 289 14.95 28.05 9.28
N ILE A 290 15.68 27.80 8.19
CA ILE A 290 17.07 28.22 8.00
C ILE A 290 17.26 29.00 6.69
N ALA A 291 18.03 30.07 6.76
CA ALA A 291 18.59 30.74 5.60
C ALA A 291 20.11 30.96 5.78
N ILE A 292 20.88 30.83 4.71
CA ILE A 292 22.35 30.95 4.77
C ILE A 292 22.83 32.14 3.96
N CYS A 293 23.54 33.04 4.63
CA CYS A 293 24.12 34.21 4.01
C CYS A 293 25.30 33.84 3.10
N PRO A 294 25.65 34.66 2.09
CA PRO A 294 26.79 34.35 1.23
C PRO A 294 28.16 34.27 1.89
N GLY A 295 28.30 34.83 3.10
CA GLY A 295 29.49 34.68 3.93
C GLY A 295 29.62 33.32 4.63
N GLY A 296 28.58 32.47 4.59
CA GLY A 296 28.49 31.21 5.34
C GLY A 296 27.83 31.35 6.72
N ASP A 297 27.40 32.55 7.08
CA ASP A 297 26.66 32.79 8.32
C ASP A 297 25.24 32.24 8.21
N TYR A 298 24.74 31.64 9.29
CA TYR A 298 23.43 31.05 9.36
C TYR A 298 22.44 32.02 10.01
N VAL A 299 21.21 32.07 9.50
CA VAL A 299 20.07 32.71 10.17
C VAL A 299 19.03 31.64 10.40
N PHE A 300 18.71 31.39 11.66
CA PHE A 300 17.64 30.47 12.06
C PHE A 300 16.43 31.26 12.52
N GLY A 301 15.26 30.68 12.30
CA GLY A 301 13.97 31.14 12.82
C GLY A 301 13.22 29.95 13.40
N TRP A 302 12.45 30.16 14.45
CA TRP A 302 11.64 29.10 15.06
C TRP A 302 10.46 29.68 15.81
N ARG A 303 9.50 28.82 16.12
CA ARG A 303 8.40 29.12 17.02
C ARG A 303 8.73 28.67 18.44
N ASP A 304 8.25 29.45 19.39
CA ASP A 304 8.35 29.23 20.83
C ASP A 304 6.91 29.19 21.36
N ASP A 305 6.44 27.99 21.70
CA ASP A 305 5.05 27.69 22.05
C ASP A 305 4.85 27.63 23.57
N ASP A 306 4.64 28.80 24.17
CA ASP A 306 4.13 28.91 25.53
C ASP A 306 2.63 28.57 25.54
N ILE A 307 2.11 27.87 26.56
CA ILE A 307 0.67 27.52 26.68
C ILE A 307 -0.26 28.71 26.34
N GLY A 308 -0.80 28.71 25.11
CA GLY A 308 -1.70 29.74 24.60
C GLY A 308 -1.05 31.07 24.16
N GLN A 309 0.27 31.11 23.91
CA GLN A 309 1.01 32.25 23.37
C GLN A 309 2.22 31.78 22.54
N SER A 310 2.02 31.41 21.28
CA SER A 310 3.16 31.17 20.40
C SER A 310 3.82 32.48 19.95
N LYS A 311 5.16 32.52 19.99
CA LYS A 311 6.00 33.64 19.51
C LYS A 311 7.02 33.10 18.51
N LEU A 312 7.53 33.97 17.63
CA LEU A 312 8.62 33.60 16.75
C LEU A 312 9.91 34.31 17.14
N TYR A 313 11.02 33.57 17.09
CA TYR A 313 12.36 34.08 17.35
C TYR A 313 13.28 33.81 16.17
N SER A 314 14.37 34.56 16.11
CA SER A 314 15.45 34.34 15.16
C SER A 314 16.81 34.60 15.81
N GLN A 315 17.84 33.94 15.30
CA GLN A 315 19.22 34.16 15.70
C GLN A 315 20.16 34.02 14.50
N ARG A 316 21.22 34.83 14.48
CA ARG A 316 22.29 34.73 13.50
C ARG A 316 23.53 34.10 14.12
N TYR A 317 24.18 33.23 13.37
CA TYR A 317 25.41 32.55 13.75
C TYR A 317 26.48 32.75 12.68
N ASP A 318 27.74 32.86 13.09
CA ASP A 318 28.84 32.70 12.14
C ASP A 318 29.06 31.23 11.75
N SER A 319 29.95 30.99 10.79
CA SER A 319 30.33 29.65 10.35
C SER A 319 30.96 28.78 11.45
N ASP A 320 31.43 29.37 12.54
CA ASP A 320 31.98 28.66 13.70
C ASP A 320 30.89 28.35 14.75
N ARG A 321 29.61 28.63 14.44
CA ARG A 321 28.42 28.43 15.28
C ARG A 321 28.38 29.35 16.50
N ILE A 322 28.98 30.54 16.40
CA ILE A 322 28.94 31.55 17.46
C ILE A 322 27.78 32.53 17.20
N LYS A 323 26.94 32.79 18.22
CA LYS A 323 25.85 33.77 18.15
C LYS A 323 26.40 35.16 17.81
N LEU A 324 25.79 35.82 16.82
CA LEU A 324 26.19 37.16 16.37
C LEU A 324 25.25 38.27 16.88
N TRP A 325 23.98 37.96 17.21
CA TRP A 325 23.11 38.93 17.87
C TRP A 325 23.29 38.85 19.39
N ASN A 326 24.06 39.80 19.92
CA ASN A 326 24.54 39.78 21.31
C ASN A 326 23.46 40.02 22.37
N ASP A 327 22.27 40.50 21.98
CA ASP A 327 21.14 40.72 22.90
C ASP A 327 20.34 39.43 23.18
N GLY A 328 20.77 38.29 22.62
CA GLY A 328 20.06 37.01 22.71
C GLY A 328 19.23 36.72 21.45
N ASP A 329 18.29 35.79 21.58
CA ASP A 329 17.40 35.40 20.49
C ASP A 329 16.38 36.52 20.23
N LYS A 330 16.20 36.89 18.96
CA LYS A 330 15.46 38.07 18.55
C LYS A 330 14.00 37.70 18.28
N ALA A 331 13.07 38.24 19.06
CA ALA A 331 11.64 38.13 18.75
C ALA A 331 11.34 38.80 17.39
N ILE A 332 10.73 38.04 16.47
CA ILE A 332 10.40 38.51 15.11
C ILE A 332 9.25 39.52 15.15
N ALA A 333 8.25 39.28 16.00
CA ALA A 333 7.15 40.20 16.24
C ALA A 333 6.73 40.22 17.72
N THR A 334 5.98 41.25 18.10
CA THR A 334 5.46 41.43 19.47
C THR A 334 4.05 40.88 19.68
N ALA A 335 3.42 40.35 18.64
CA ALA A 335 2.08 39.75 18.72
C ALA A 335 2.10 38.39 19.44
N SER A 336 0.93 37.88 19.81
CA SER A 336 0.76 36.48 20.25
C SER A 336 0.26 35.62 19.08
N HIS A 337 0.31 34.30 19.25
CA HIS A 337 -0.17 33.29 18.30
C HIS A 337 0.52 33.37 16.92
N GLN A 338 1.83 33.55 16.92
CA GLN A 338 2.62 33.58 15.70
C GLN A 338 2.98 32.16 15.24
N ASN A 339 2.88 31.90 13.93
CA ASN A 339 3.08 30.58 13.34
C ASN A 339 3.79 30.65 11.97
N ASN A 340 4.37 29.52 11.55
CA ASN A 340 4.88 29.27 10.20
C ASN A 340 5.90 30.31 9.72
N VAL A 341 7.00 30.47 10.47
CA VAL A 341 8.10 31.33 10.06
C VAL A 341 8.81 30.76 8.84
N ASP A 342 9.17 31.62 7.90
CA ASP A 342 10.01 31.28 6.76
C ASP A 342 11.01 32.43 6.51
N LEU A 343 12.24 32.06 6.18
CA LEU A 343 13.37 32.99 6.13
C LEU A 343 14.05 33.05 4.77
N ALA A 344 14.51 34.24 4.41
CA ALA A 344 15.45 34.43 3.32
C ALA A 344 16.53 35.48 3.69
N THR A 345 17.69 35.43 3.03
CA THR A 345 18.77 36.40 3.26
C THR A 345 19.27 37.02 1.96
N ASP A 346 19.72 38.27 2.02
CA ASP A 346 20.33 38.95 0.88
C ASP A 346 21.87 38.85 0.87
N SER A 347 22.47 39.45 -0.16
CA SER A 347 23.93 39.53 -0.31
C SER A 347 24.68 40.28 0.79
N LEU A 348 23.99 41.06 1.62
CA LEU A 348 24.55 41.77 2.77
C LEU A 348 24.27 41.03 4.09
N CYS A 349 23.63 39.87 4.03
CA CYS A 349 23.15 39.12 5.20
C CYS A 349 22.08 39.88 5.99
N ASN A 350 21.31 40.75 5.32
CA ASN A 350 20.02 41.19 5.86
C ASN A 350 19.08 39.99 5.81
N SER A 351 18.34 39.76 6.89
CA SER A 351 17.34 38.70 6.96
C SER A 351 15.94 39.23 6.70
N TYR A 352 15.11 38.37 6.13
CA TYR A 352 13.74 38.62 5.73
C TYR A 352 12.91 37.49 6.29
N ALA A 353 11.89 37.80 7.10
CA ALA A 353 11.06 36.80 7.75
C ALA A 353 9.58 37.04 7.44
N VAL A 354 8.89 35.99 7.00
CA VAL A 354 7.43 35.96 6.85
C VAL A 354 6.83 35.02 7.88
N TRP A 355 5.59 35.30 8.28
CA TRP A 355 4.82 34.48 9.22
C TRP A 355 3.33 34.82 9.16
N ASN A 356 2.49 34.04 9.83
CA ASN A 356 1.09 34.40 10.10
C ASN A 356 0.80 34.50 11.60
N ASP A 357 -0.10 35.42 11.98
CA ASP A 357 -0.61 35.53 13.35
C ASP A 357 -2.02 36.11 13.44
N ASP A 358 -2.66 35.98 14.62
CA ASP A 358 -4.05 36.40 14.89
C ASP A 358 -4.19 37.78 15.56
N ARG A 359 -3.17 38.65 15.44
CA ARG A 359 -3.09 39.92 16.20
C ARG A 359 -4.27 40.87 15.98
N ASP A 360 -5.04 40.65 14.92
CA ASP A 360 -6.14 41.51 14.54
C ASP A 360 -7.34 41.33 15.49
N SER A 361 -8.19 42.36 15.61
CA SER A 361 -9.31 42.30 16.56
C SER A 361 -10.44 41.35 16.14
N GLN A 362 -10.30 40.69 14.98
CA GLN A 362 -11.28 39.80 14.38
C GLN A 362 -10.94 38.33 14.65
N GLY A 363 -9.69 38.04 15.01
CA GLY A 363 -9.20 36.71 15.36
C GLY A 363 -8.96 35.81 14.15
N ASN A 364 -8.80 36.39 12.95
CA ASN A 364 -8.31 35.68 11.76
C ASN A 364 -6.79 35.74 11.70
N GLU A 365 -6.19 34.69 11.15
CA GLU A 365 -4.76 34.65 10.85
C GLU A 365 -4.48 35.60 9.67
N ASP A 366 -3.56 36.55 9.84
CA ASP A 366 -3.09 37.48 8.81
C ASP A 366 -1.60 37.22 8.58
N ALA A 367 -1.12 37.48 7.35
CA ALA A 367 0.28 37.21 7.00
C ALA A 367 1.14 38.49 6.99
N TYR A 368 2.35 38.39 7.51
CA TYR A 368 3.22 39.53 7.76
C TYR A 368 4.63 39.29 7.25
N PHE A 369 5.37 40.39 7.13
CA PHE A 369 6.72 40.43 6.60
C PHE A 369 7.57 41.48 7.33
N ILE A 370 8.79 41.12 7.71
CA ILE A 370 9.75 42.01 8.38
C ILE A 370 11.17 41.78 7.86
N SER A 371 12.06 42.73 8.13
CA SER A 371 13.47 42.59 7.76
C SER A 371 14.40 43.21 8.80
N TYR A 372 15.51 42.51 9.03
CA TYR A 372 16.58 42.89 9.93
C TYR A 372 17.89 43.05 9.16
N ASP A 373 18.72 44.00 9.58
CA ASP A 373 20.10 44.10 9.09
C ASP A 373 20.96 42.98 9.67
N GLU A 374 22.21 42.90 9.21
CA GLU A 374 23.12 41.85 9.63
C GLU A 374 23.38 41.88 11.17
N ASN A 375 23.19 43.02 11.82
CA ASN A 375 23.35 43.20 13.26
C ASN A 375 22.05 42.99 14.06
N GLY A 376 20.94 42.62 13.40
CA GLY A 376 19.66 42.38 14.04
C GLY A 376 18.84 43.65 14.31
N ASN A 377 19.13 44.76 13.62
CA ASN A 377 18.34 45.99 13.69
C ASN A 377 17.24 46.01 12.63
N LEU A 378 16.07 46.53 12.96
CA LEU A 378 14.95 46.65 12.01
C LEU A 378 15.27 47.59 10.85
N LEU A 379 15.05 47.12 9.61
CA LEU A 379 15.26 47.91 8.41
C LEU A 379 14.07 48.81 8.05
N TRP A 380 12.83 48.36 8.27
CA TRP A 380 11.60 49.07 7.87
C TRP A 380 10.85 49.76 9.01
N GLY A 381 11.43 49.74 10.22
CA GLY A 381 10.84 50.28 11.44
C GLY A 381 9.64 49.50 12.01
N SER A 382 8.89 48.78 11.18
CA SER A 382 7.82 47.85 11.59
C SER A 382 7.61 46.78 10.51
N GLU A 383 7.00 45.69 10.92
CA GLU A 383 6.37 44.67 10.08
C GLU A 383 5.36 45.26 9.09
N LYS A 384 5.11 44.51 8.02
CA LYS A 384 4.21 44.85 6.92
C LYS A 384 3.28 43.66 6.63
N LYS A 385 1.99 43.94 6.49
CA LYS A 385 0.99 42.97 6.02
C LYS A 385 1.24 42.67 4.53
N ILE A 386 1.19 41.41 4.10
CA ILE A 386 1.56 41.03 2.72
C ILE A 386 0.36 41.09 1.74
N GLU A 387 -0.84 40.97 2.29
CA GLU A 387 -2.12 40.99 1.63
C GLU A 387 -2.67 42.42 1.61
N THR A 388 -3.31 42.78 0.50
CA THR A 388 -3.82 44.14 0.30
C THR A 388 -5.34 44.22 0.18
N GLN A 389 -6.04 43.08 0.10
CA GLN A 389 -7.48 43.01 -0.20
C GLN A 389 -8.29 41.97 0.61
N ALA A 390 -7.70 41.18 1.50
CA ALA A 390 -8.43 40.22 2.34
C ALA A 390 -8.26 40.57 3.82
N ASP A 391 -9.30 41.12 4.42
CA ASP A 391 -9.21 41.71 5.75
C ASP A 391 -10.03 40.94 6.81
N ASN A 392 -10.61 39.77 6.47
CA ASN A 392 -11.53 39.05 7.38
C ASN A 392 -11.56 37.52 7.24
N LYS A 393 -10.51 36.92 6.68
CA LYS A 393 -10.39 35.48 6.41
C LYS A 393 -8.94 35.08 6.64
N ASP A 394 -8.69 33.82 6.94
CA ASP A 394 -7.35 33.37 7.34
C ASP A 394 -6.36 33.33 6.16
N GLN A 395 -5.15 33.83 6.39
CA GLN A 395 -3.96 33.67 5.57
C GLN A 395 -2.91 32.86 6.35
N ASN A 396 -2.48 31.72 5.81
CA ASN A 396 -1.60 30.79 6.51
C ASN A 396 -0.43 30.33 5.63
N PHE A 397 0.59 29.77 6.27
CA PHE A 397 1.75 29.15 5.63
C PHE A 397 2.43 30.04 4.59
N PRO A 398 2.79 31.29 4.93
CA PRO A 398 3.53 32.13 4.00
C PRO A 398 4.93 31.58 3.77
N LYS A 399 5.39 31.62 2.51
CA LYS A 399 6.76 31.27 2.09
C LYS A 399 7.39 32.41 1.32
N ILE A 400 8.68 32.64 1.49
CA ILE A 400 9.43 33.76 0.91
C ILE A 400 10.64 33.30 0.11
N GLU A 401 10.80 33.87 -1.08
CA GLU A 401 12.04 33.74 -1.85
C GLU A 401 12.53 35.07 -2.39
N LEU A 402 13.86 35.26 -2.38
CA LEU A 402 14.48 36.44 -2.95
C LEU A 402 14.93 36.18 -4.38
N ASN A 403 14.79 37.19 -5.23
CA ASN A 403 15.40 37.12 -6.54
C ASN A 403 16.94 37.16 -6.46
N SER A 404 17.62 36.74 -7.51
CA SER A 404 19.10 36.64 -7.56
C SER A 404 19.86 37.95 -7.28
N THR A 405 19.22 39.12 -7.42
CA THR A 405 19.80 40.43 -7.08
C THR A 405 19.38 40.96 -5.71
N SER A 406 18.59 40.21 -4.96
CA SER A 406 17.98 40.59 -3.66
C SER A 406 17.27 41.95 -3.70
N THR A 407 16.67 42.29 -4.84
CA THR A 407 15.88 43.52 -5.03
C THR A 407 14.39 43.29 -4.84
N PHE A 408 13.96 42.05 -5.05
CA PHE A 408 12.56 41.65 -4.95
C PHE A 408 12.43 40.42 -4.05
N ALA A 409 11.39 40.43 -3.20
CA ALA A 409 10.90 39.24 -2.52
C ALA A 409 9.62 38.77 -3.21
N PHE A 410 9.50 37.48 -3.43
CA PHE A 410 8.26 36.82 -3.81
C PHE A 410 7.73 36.14 -2.56
N ILE A 411 6.45 36.35 -2.26
CA ILE A 411 5.81 35.78 -1.08
C ILE A 411 4.54 35.09 -1.52
N VAL A 412 4.43 33.80 -1.23
CA VAL A 412 3.25 32.96 -1.49
C VAL A 412 2.57 32.60 -0.17
N TRP A 413 1.26 32.44 -0.14
CA TRP A 413 0.52 32.01 1.05
C TRP A 413 -0.79 31.28 0.66
N GLN A 414 -1.31 30.52 1.62
CA GLN A 414 -2.67 29.98 1.55
C GLN A 414 -3.67 31.03 2.04
N ASP A 415 -4.78 31.21 1.34
CA ASP A 415 -5.77 32.25 1.60
C ASP A 415 -7.21 31.71 1.58
N ASN A 416 -7.96 31.96 2.65
CA ASN A 416 -9.35 31.50 2.80
C ASN A 416 -10.40 32.53 2.34
N ARG A 417 -10.01 33.58 1.60
CA ARG A 417 -10.92 34.65 1.15
C ARG A 417 -12.10 34.19 0.28
N ASN A 418 -12.01 33.00 -0.31
CA ASN A 418 -13.04 32.40 -1.17
C ASN A 418 -13.86 31.29 -0.49
N ASP A 419 -13.90 31.26 0.85
CA ASP A 419 -14.57 30.23 1.68
C ASP A 419 -13.93 28.83 1.65
N ASN A 420 -12.87 28.65 0.88
CA ASN A 420 -11.93 27.53 0.87
C ASN A 420 -10.49 28.07 0.75
N GLY A 421 -9.49 27.25 1.09
CA GLY A 421 -8.09 27.61 0.90
C GLY A 421 -7.72 27.67 -0.58
N ASP A 422 -7.11 28.77 -1.00
CA ASP A 422 -6.55 29.01 -2.33
C ASP A 422 -5.12 29.55 -2.20
N ILE A 423 -4.31 29.43 -3.25
CA ILE A 423 -2.92 29.90 -3.21
C ILE A 423 -2.81 31.28 -3.83
N PHE A 424 -2.21 32.22 -3.10
CA PHE A 424 -1.96 33.58 -3.55
C PHE A 424 -0.48 33.93 -3.48
N ILE A 425 -0.05 34.86 -4.35
CA ILE A 425 1.33 35.34 -4.40
C ILE A 425 1.38 36.85 -4.62
N ASN A 426 2.37 37.50 -4.02
CA ASN A 426 2.75 38.88 -4.29
C ASN A 426 4.27 39.01 -4.49
N LYS A 427 4.68 40.09 -5.15
CA LYS A 427 6.08 40.47 -5.35
C LYS A 427 6.31 41.83 -4.73
N PHE A 428 7.30 41.94 -3.84
CA PHE A 428 7.65 43.17 -3.14
C PHE A 428 8.98 43.73 -3.62
N ASN A 429 9.06 45.03 -3.82
CA ASN A 429 10.33 45.75 -3.88
C ASN A 429 10.84 45.99 -2.45
N ILE A 430 11.85 45.22 -2.04
CA ILE A 430 12.37 45.18 -0.67
C ILE A 430 13.51 46.17 -0.40
N VAL A 431 14.08 46.75 -1.45
CA VAL A 431 15.08 47.84 -1.33
C VAL A 431 14.42 49.21 -1.12
N SER A 432 13.08 49.26 -1.19
CA SER A 432 12.29 50.43 -0.80
C SER A 432 12.04 50.42 0.71
N ASN A 433 11.96 51.60 1.34
CA ASN A 433 11.61 51.73 2.75
C ASN A 433 10.41 52.69 2.90
N PRO A 434 9.19 52.19 3.19
CA PRO A 434 8.82 50.77 3.39
C PRO A 434 8.88 49.94 2.09
N PRO A 435 8.87 48.60 2.16
CA PRO A 435 8.78 47.75 0.99
C PRO A 435 7.44 47.98 0.28
N VAL A 436 7.43 47.82 -1.04
CA VAL A 436 6.27 48.15 -1.88
C VAL A 436 5.80 46.91 -2.63
N ALA A 437 4.54 46.51 -2.44
CA ALA A 437 3.89 45.49 -3.26
C ALA A 437 3.80 45.94 -4.72
N LEU A 438 4.18 45.06 -5.65
CA LEU A 438 4.21 45.33 -7.08
C LEU A 438 2.99 44.76 -7.82
N TRP A 439 2.30 43.79 -7.23
CA TRP A 439 1.05 43.27 -7.74
C TRP A 439 -0.09 43.74 -6.82
N SER A 440 -1.03 44.50 -7.40
CA SER A 440 -2.20 45.03 -6.71
C SER A 440 -3.41 44.95 -7.65
N PRO A 441 -4.36 44.02 -7.43
CA PRO A 441 -4.37 43.05 -6.34
C PRO A 441 -3.24 42.00 -6.47
N GLU A 442 -2.93 41.33 -5.37
CA GLU A 442 -2.19 40.06 -5.36
C GLU A 442 -2.79 39.01 -6.32
N ILE A 443 -1.97 38.06 -6.73
CA ILE A 443 -2.32 37.10 -7.79
C ILE A 443 -2.77 35.79 -7.18
N LYS A 444 -3.93 35.30 -7.61
CA LYS A 444 -4.36 33.92 -7.35
C LYS A 444 -3.59 32.95 -8.28
N VAL A 445 -2.84 32.02 -7.69
CA VAL A 445 -1.93 31.12 -8.38
C VAL A 445 -2.66 29.94 -9.00
N ASN A 446 -3.51 29.26 -8.23
CA ASN A 446 -4.25 28.09 -8.70
C ASN A 446 -5.42 28.49 -9.60
N GLU A 447 -5.85 27.58 -10.47
CA GLU A 447 -7.11 27.63 -11.20
C GLU A 447 -8.20 26.96 -10.35
N THR A 448 -9.38 27.58 -10.24
CA THR A 448 -10.47 26.99 -9.45
C THR A 448 -11.47 26.28 -10.34
N SER A 449 -11.68 24.99 -10.08
CA SER A 449 -12.85 24.24 -10.57
C SER A 449 -13.60 23.59 -9.40
N GLY A 450 -14.36 24.37 -8.64
CA GLY A 450 -15.25 23.84 -7.58
C GLY A 450 -14.89 24.31 -6.17
N SER A 451 -15.24 23.50 -5.18
CA SER A 451 -15.08 23.78 -3.74
C SER A 451 -13.90 23.03 -3.10
N SER A 452 -12.90 22.62 -3.89
CA SER A 452 -11.72 21.92 -3.39
C SER A 452 -10.78 22.88 -2.67
N THR A 453 -10.07 22.39 -1.66
CA THR A 453 -9.10 23.17 -0.88
C THR A 453 -7.71 23.03 -1.48
N GLN A 454 -6.98 24.14 -1.62
CA GLN A 454 -5.57 24.21 -1.96
C GLN A 454 -4.77 24.78 -0.79
N ILE A 455 -3.73 24.06 -0.35
CA ILE A 455 -3.01 24.36 0.90
C ILE A 455 -1.51 24.11 0.76
N LEU A 456 -0.76 24.55 1.79
CA LEU A 456 0.67 24.26 1.98
C LEU A 456 1.51 24.56 0.72
N PRO A 457 1.59 25.85 0.31
CA PRO A 457 2.40 26.21 -0.85
C PRO A 457 3.90 26.20 -0.53
N ALA A 458 4.72 25.91 -1.54
CA ALA A 458 6.16 26.17 -1.55
C ALA A 458 6.56 26.93 -2.81
N LEU A 459 7.72 27.59 -2.79
CA LEU A 459 8.10 28.61 -3.76
C LEU A 459 9.58 28.52 -4.12
N ALA A 460 9.90 28.64 -5.40
CA ALA A 460 11.26 28.90 -5.88
C ALA A 460 11.26 29.98 -6.97
N VAL A 461 12.36 30.74 -7.10
CA VAL A 461 12.45 31.87 -8.05
C VAL A 461 13.68 31.73 -8.94
N ASP A 462 13.47 31.73 -10.26
CA ASP A 462 14.60 31.66 -11.21
C ASP A 462 15.33 32.99 -11.38
N SER A 463 16.49 32.91 -12.03
CA SER A 463 17.32 34.08 -12.33
C SER A 463 16.67 35.11 -13.25
N GLN A 464 15.55 34.79 -13.91
CA GLN A 464 14.76 35.72 -14.73
C GLN A 464 13.56 36.32 -13.98
N ASN A 465 13.46 36.08 -12.67
CA ASN A 465 12.37 36.51 -11.80
C ASN A 465 11.02 35.84 -12.11
N ASN A 466 11.02 34.61 -12.62
CA ASN A 466 9.80 33.80 -12.63
C ASN A 466 9.70 33.02 -11.31
N ALA A 467 8.52 33.03 -10.70
CA ALA A 467 8.19 32.24 -9.53
C ALA A 467 7.57 30.91 -9.95
N TYR A 468 8.05 29.82 -9.36
CA TYR A 468 7.48 28.49 -9.46
C TYR A 468 6.82 28.19 -8.12
N VAL A 469 5.52 27.95 -8.16
CA VAL A 469 4.74 27.68 -6.95
C VAL A 469 4.25 26.25 -7.04
N VAL A 470 4.42 25.48 -5.97
CA VAL A 470 3.82 24.15 -5.79
C VAL A 470 2.84 24.20 -4.63
N TRP A 471 1.79 23.37 -4.66
CA TRP A 471 0.80 23.27 -3.59
C TRP A 471 0.10 21.91 -3.59
N GLN A 472 -0.57 21.60 -2.49
CA GLN A 472 -1.46 20.45 -2.37
C GLN A 472 -2.87 20.82 -2.86
N ASP A 473 -3.45 20.01 -3.74
CA ASP A 473 -4.78 20.25 -4.31
C ASP A 473 -5.71 19.05 -4.11
N GLY A 474 -6.78 19.25 -3.33
CA GLY A 474 -7.78 18.22 -3.02
C GLY A 474 -8.88 18.07 -4.08
N LYS A 475 -8.68 18.50 -5.34
CA LYS A 475 -9.73 18.51 -6.36
C LYS A 475 -10.18 17.14 -6.87
N ASN A 476 -9.38 16.09 -6.67
CA ASN A 476 -9.63 14.74 -7.20
C ASN A 476 -10.12 13.73 -6.16
N LEU A 477 -10.59 14.19 -4.99
CA LEU A 477 -10.97 13.38 -3.80
C LEU A 477 -9.78 12.78 -3.01
N ASN A 478 -8.57 12.99 -3.50
CA ASN A 478 -7.29 12.83 -2.82
C ASN A 478 -6.48 14.14 -2.98
N ASN A 479 -5.43 14.29 -2.18
CA ASN A 479 -4.47 15.39 -2.34
C ASN A 479 -3.42 15.02 -3.39
N ASP A 480 -3.26 15.90 -4.36
CA ASP A 480 -2.23 15.80 -5.39
C ASP A 480 -1.33 17.05 -5.33
N ILE A 481 -0.07 16.93 -5.74
CA ILE A 481 0.83 18.09 -5.86
C ILE A 481 0.66 18.74 -7.23
N TYR A 482 0.34 20.03 -7.23
CA TYR A 482 0.20 20.84 -8.44
C TYR A 482 1.19 21.98 -8.46
N SER A 483 1.46 22.51 -9.65
CA SER A 483 2.36 23.65 -9.84
C SER A 483 1.90 24.62 -10.92
N GLN A 484 2.35 25.86 -10.79
CA GLN A 484 2.17 26.95 -11.74
C GLN A 484 3.42 27.84 -11.78
N LYS A 485 3.72 28.38 -12.97
CA LYS A 485 4.82 29.32 -13.20
C LYS A 485 4.27 30.74 -13.42
N ILE A 486 4.73 31.71 -12.64
CA ILE A 486 4.32 33.12 -12.69
C ILE A 486 5.51 33.99 -13.11
N SER A 487 5.34 34.86 -14.11
CA SER A 487 6.40 35.78 -14.53
C SER A 487 6.65 36.90 -13.53
N GLY A 488 7.78 37.60 -13.66
CA GLY A 488 8.10 38.76 -12.83
C GLY A 488 7.12 39.94 -12.92
N GLU A 489 6.28 39.96 -13.95
CA GLU A 489 5.17 40.90 -14.19
C GLU A 489 3.82 40.39 -13.69
N GLY A 490 3.76 39.17 -13.14
CA GLY A 490 2.54 38.62 -12.59
C GLY A 490 1.65 37.88 -13.61
N VAL A 491 2.25 37.30 -14.64
CA VAL A 491 1.52 36.56 -15.68
C VAL A 491 1.74 35.05 -15.51
N LYS A 492 0.66 34.26 -15.47
CA LYS A 492 0.76 32.78 -15.54
C LYS A 492 1.39 32.38 -16.88
N LEU A 493 2.47 31.62 -16.83
CA LEU A 493 3.27 31.24 -18.00
C LEU A 493 2.92 29.85 -18.53
N TRP A 494 2.42 28.94 -17.70
CA TRP A 494 1.84 27.69 -18.18
C TRP A 494 0.34 27.85 -18.46
N PRO A 495 -0.19 27.17 -19.50
CA PRO A 495 -1.57 27.33 -19.92
C PRO A 495 -2.61 26.76 -18.94
N SER A 496 -2.17 25.90 -18.02
CA SER A 496 -2.97 25.31 -16.95
C SER A 496 -2.05 24.92 -15.80
N ASP A 497 -2.61 24.63 -14.63
CA ASP A 497 -1.85 24.05 -13.52
C ASP A 497 -1.41 22.63 -13.88
N ILE A 498 -0.18 22.26 -13.48
CA ILE A 498 0.44 20.98 -13.84
C ILE A 498 0.42 20.07 -12.60
N LYS A 499 -0.11 18.86 -12.73
CA LYS A 499 0.03 17.80 -11.72
C LYS A 499 1.48 17.29 -11.76
N ILE A 500 2.16 17.31 -10.62
CA ILE A 500 3.59 16.99 -10.49
C ILE A 500 3.85 15.50 -10.36
N ASN A 501 3.03 14.79 -9.58
CA ASN A 501 3.20 13.35 -9.41
C ASN A 501 2.60 12.57 -10.60
N THR A 502 3.10 11.34 -10.80
CA THR A 502 2.61 10.40 -11.83
C THR A 502 1.57 9.40 -11.32
N ASP A 503 1.12 9.53 -10.08
CA ASP A 503 0.13 8.63 -9.49
C ASP A 503 -1.24 8.74 -10.19
N LEU A 504 -1.80 7.57 -10.51
CA LEU A 504 -3.13 7.40 -11.10
C LEU A 504 -4.15 6.87 -10.08
N GLY A 505 -3.71 6.58 -8.85
CA GLY A 505 -4.50 6.08 -7.75
C GLY A 505 -5.32 7.16 -7.05
N LEU A 506 -5.70 6.86 -5.81
CA LEU A 506 -6.45 7.74 -4.91
C LEU A 506 -5.67 8.02 -3.61
N SER A 507 -4.36 7.78 -3.66
CA SER A 507 -3.45 7.99 -2.55
C SER A 507 -3.14 9.47 -2.38
N ASP A 508 -2.88 9.91 -1.16
CA ASP A 508 -2.55 11.29 -0.88
C ASP A 508 -1.06 11.56 -1.14
N GLN A 509 -0.81 12.68 -1.82
CA GLN A 509 0.50 13.31 -1.98
C GLN A 509 0.50 14.68 -1.31
N ILE A 510 1.34 14.84 -0.29
CA ILE A 510 1.35 16.01 0.60
C ILE A 510 2.79 16.47 0.92
N ASN A 511 2.89 17.54 1.70
CA ASN A 511 4.10 18.23 2.18
C ASN A 511 5.19 18.37 1.11
N ALA A 512 4.85 19.04 0.00
CA ALA A 512 5.79 19.23 -1.08
C ALA A 512 6.73 20.43 -0.84
N ASP A 513 7.96 20.29 -1.29
CA ASP A 513 8.97 21.34 -1.32
C ASP A 513 9.63 21.42 -2.70
N ILE A 514 10.22 22.57 -3.04
CA ILE A 514 10.70 22.88 -4.39
C ILE A 514 12.04 23.61 -4.38
N ASP A 515 12.94 23.20 -5.27
CA ASP A 515 14.17 23.96 -5.55
C ASP A 515 14.53 23.91 -7.05
N LEU A 516 15.39 24.83 -7.49
CA LEU A 516 15.84 24.98 -8.86
C LEU A 516 17.32 24.58 -9.01
N GLY A 517 17.59 23.71 -9.98
CA GLY A 517 18.97 23.44 -10.39
C GLY A 517 19.60 24.61 -11.15
N PRO A 518 20.93 24.61 -11.38
CA PRO A 518 21.66 25.67 -12.09
C PRO A 518 21.19 25.95 -13.53
N SER A 519 20.44 25.02 -14.13
CA SER A 519 19.82 25.16 -15.46
C SER A 519 18.35 25.63 -15.40
N ASP A 520 17.90 26.13 -14.25
CA ASP A 520 16.50 26.46 -13.92
C ASP A 520 15.54 25.24 -14.05
N ASN A 521 16.08 24.01 -14.07
CA ASN A 521 15.26 22.80 -13.95
C ASN A 521 14.62 22.77 -12.57
N ILE A 522 13.36 22.35 -12.52
CA ILE A 522 12.52 22.37 -11.34
C ILE A 522 12.55 20.99 -10.71
N TYR A 523 12.81 20.92 -9.41
CA TYR A 523 12.78 19.69 -8.64
C TYR A 523 11.75 19.84 -7.54
N VAL A 524 10.81 18.90 -7.48
CA VAL A 524 9.76 18.91 -6.48
C VAL A 524 9.82 17.60 -5.72
N VAL A 525 9.98 17.69 -4.40
CA VAL A 525 9.92 16.56 -3.48
C VAL A 525 8.58 16.58 -2.75
N TRP A 526 8.03 15.42 -2.39
CA TRP A 526 6.80 15.30 -1.61
C TRP A 526 6.76 13.95 -0.86
N GLN A 527 5.84 13.80 0.08
CA GLN A 527 5.53 12.50 0.71
C GLN A 527 4.26 11.89 0.09
N ASP A 528 4.24 10.59 -0.10
CA ASP A 528 3.26 9.88 -0.96
C ASP A 528 2.75 8.59 -0.31
N ASP A 529 1.43 8.40 -0.18
CA ASP A 529 0.85 7.20 0.46
C ASP A 529 0.68 5.98 -0.45
N ARG A 530 1.06 6.05 -1.74
CA ARG A 530 0.74 5.04 -2.76
C ARG A 530 1.10 3.58 -2.43
N ASN A 531 1.98 3.36 -1.45
CA ASN A 531 2.43 2.03 -1.00
C ASN A 531 1.82 1.58 0.34
N GLY A 532 0.85 2.33 0.90
CA GLY A 532 0.17 2.04 2.17
C GLY A 532 0.78 2.74 3.40
N ASN A 533 1.89 3.44 3.22
CA ASN A 533 2.60 4.32 4.15
C ASN A 533 3.16 5.51 3.34
N TYR A 534 3.48 6.62 4.02
CA TYR A 534 4.15 7.74 3.37
C TYR A 534 5.60 7.37 3.06
N ASP A 535 5.98 7.54 1.80
CA ASP A 535 7.34 7.44 1.28
C ASP A 535 7.72 8.78 0.63
N ILE A 536 9.03 9.09 0.52
CA ILE A 536 9.50 10.32 -0.11
C ILE A 536 9.68 10.12 -1.61
N TYR A 537 9.07 10.98 -2.42
CA TYR A 537 9.17 10.97 -3.87
C TYR A 537 9.69 12.29 -4.42
N LEU A 538 10.37 12.21 -5.57
CA LEU A 538 10.96 13.34 -6.28
C LEU A 538 10.61 13.27 -7.78
N GLN A 539 10.36 14.43 -8.38
CA GLN A 539 10.21 14.57 -9.82
C GLN A 539 10.96 15.81 -10.36
N LYS A 540 11.44 15.70 -11.60
CA LYS A 540 12.17 16.76 -12.29
C LYS A 540 11.38 17.28 -13.48
N TYR A 541 11.24 18.59 -13.58
CA TYR A 541 10.56 19.29 -14.67
C TYR A 541 11.46 20.32 -15.34
N SER A 542 11.22 20.55 -16.63
CA SER A 542 11.81 21.68 -17.36
C SER A 542 11.10 22.99 -17.00
N PRO A 543 11.74 24.16 -17.21
CA PRO A 543 11.09 25.47 -17.08
C PRO A 543 9.80 25.66 -17.92
N ALA A 544 9.61 24.82 -18.94
CA ALA A 544 8.45 24.80 -19.81
C ALA A 544 7.29 23.93 -19.29
N GLY A 545 7.45 23.28 -18.13
CA GLY A 545 6.42 22.43 -17.52
C GLY A 545 6.36 21.00 -18.07
N ALA A 546 7.40 20.54 -18.78
CA ALA A 546 7.50 19.14 -19.21
C ALA A 546 8.30 18.33 -18.20
N ALA A 547 7.77 17.18 -17.77
CA ALA A 547 8.47 16.20 -16.95
C ALA A 547 9.72 15.70 -17.71
N LEU A 548 10.83 15.57 -16.99
CA LEU A 548 12.13 15.16 -17.52
C LEU A 548 12.51 13.73 -17.15
N TRP A 549 11.92 13.15 -16.10
CA TRP A 549 11.98 11.72 -15.83
C TRP A 549 10.67 11.04 -16.21
N GLU A 550 10.75 9.76 -16.57
CA GLU A 550 9.58 8.97 -17.00
C GLU A 550 8.65 8.63 -15.82
N ASN A 551 9.22 8.38 -14.65
CA ASN A 551 8.50 8.00 -13.43
C ASN A 551 8.98 8.86 -12.27
N ASP A 552 8.17 8.94 -11.21
CA ASP A 552 8.60 9.52 -9.93
C ASP A 552 9.69 8.64 -9.31
N ILE A 553 10.65 9.27 -8.64
CA ILE A 553 11.76 8.57 -7.98
C ILE A 553 11.44 8.47 -6.50
N LYS A 554 11.33 7.24 -5.97
CA LYS A 554 11.31 6.99 -4.53
C LYS A 554 12.71 7.27 -3.95
N VAL A 555 12.80 8.23 -3.04
CA VAL A 555 14.04 8.79 -2.49
C VAL A 555 14.57 7.96 -1.33
N ASN A 556 13.71 7.55 -0.39
CA ASN A 556 14.06 6.63 0.69
C ASN A 556 14.34 5.21 0.14
N SER A 557 15.18 4.44 0.82
CA SER A 557 15.52 3.04 0.45
C SER A 557 14.84 1.99 1.31
N ASP A 558 14.16 2.37 2.38
CA ASP A 558 13.51 1.38 3.22
C ASP A 558 12.31 0.73 2.49
N SER A 559 12.12 -0.54 2.84
CA SER A 559 11.03 -1.38 2.38
C SER A 559 10.01 -1.63 3.50
N GLY A 560 10.03 -0.80 4.54
CA GLY A 560 9.22 -0.94 5.74
C GLY A 560 7.81 -0.38 5.55
N SER A 561 7.02 -0.45 6.61
CA SER A 561 5.72 0.24 6.72
C SER A 561 5.80 1.51 7.56
N ALA A 562 7.02 1.95 7.90
CA ALA A 562 7.23 3.18 8.63
C ALA A 562 6.94 4.36 7.71
N ALA A 563 6.44 5.47 8.28
CA ALA A 563 6.21 6.67 7.49
C ALA A 563 7.51 7.46 7.36
N ASP A 564 7.73 8.01 6.17
CA ASP A 564 8.69 9.06 5.88
C ASP A 564 7.94 10.35 5.58
N GLU A 565 8.26 11.42 6.32
CA GLU A 565 7.44 12.63 6.32
C GLU A 565 8.27 13.91 6.26
N TYR A 566 7.59 15.01 5.92
CA TYR A 566 8.14 16.37 5.90
C TYR A 566 9.47 16.49 5.14
N PRO A 567 9.52 16.12 3.85
CA PRO A 567 10.74 16.25 3.08
C PRO A 567 11.08 17.73 2.79
N ALA A 568 12.37 18.05 2.81
CA ALA A 568 12.90 19.34 2.36
C ALA A 568 14.04 19.11 1.36
N ILE A 569 14.18 20.02 0.38
CA ILE A 569 15.12 19.88 -0.73
C ILE A 569 16.06 21.08 -0.86
N ALA A 570 17.34 20.81 -1.16
CA ALA A 570 18.28 21.85 -1.59
C ALA A 570 19.24 21.31 -2.65
N ILE A 571 19.56 22.15 -3.64
CA ILE A 571 20.37 21.78 -4.80
C ILE A 571 21.58 22.70 -4.89
N ASN A 572 22.76 22.10 -5.02
CA ASN A 572 24.00 22.88 -5.15
C ASN A 572 24.31 23.27 -6.60
N ASN A 573 25.38 24.06 -6.78
CA ASN A 573 25.85 24.53 -8.07
C ASN A 573 26.39 23.42 -9.01
N LEU A 574 26.58 22.20 -8.49
CA LEU A 574 26.95 21.00 -9.26
C LEU A 574 25.71 20.20 -9.71
N GLU A 575 24.49 20.68 -9.40
CA GLU A 575 23.22 19.97 -9.59
C GLU A 575 23.17 18.65 -8.82
N GLU A 576 23.82 18.61 -7.65
CA GLU A 576 23.62 17.57 -6.66
C GLU A 576 22.41 17.93 -5.80
N ILE A 577 21.49 16.99 -5.67
CA ILE A 577 20.18 17.16 -5.04
C ILE A 577 20.26 16.54 -3.64
N PHE A 578 20.07 17.34 -2.61
CA PHE A 578 20.03 16.88 -1.23
C PHE A 578 18.59 16.90 -0.76
N ILE A 579 18.13 15.78 -0.22
CA ILE A 579 16.78 15.64 0.32
C ILE A 579 16.91 15.11 1.72
N VAL A 580 16.25 15.79 2.66
CA VAL A 580 16.17 15.41 4.06
C VAL A 580 14.72 15.12 4.41
N TRP A 581 14.46 14.18 5.30
CA TRP A 581 13.13 13.87 5.82
C TRP A 581 13.21 13.34 7.25
N GLN A 582 12.06 13.29 7.93
CA GLN A 582 11.92 12.57 9.20
C GLN A 582 11.40 11.16 8.94
N ASP A 583 11.90 10.19 9.69
CA ASP A 583 11.71 8.78 9.39
C ASP A 583 11.38 7.97 10.64
N TYR A 584 10.27 7.24 10.61
CA TYR A 584 9.79 6.44 11.75
C TYR A 584 10.28 4.98 11.75
N ARG A 585 11.26 4.61 10.91
CA ARG A 585 11.75 3.22 10.75
C ARG A 585 12.25 2.58 12.04
N ASN A 586 12.65 3.39 13.02
CA ASN A 586 13.13 2.96 14.35
C ASN A 586 12.12 3.19 15.48
N SER A 587 10.82 3.31 15.18
CA SER A 587 9.72 3.62 16.14
C SER A 587 9.73 5.03 16.75
N LYS A 588 10.72 5.85 16.39
CA LYS A 588 10.82 7.29 16.68
C LYS A 588 11.21 7.99 15.39
N ALA A 589 10.87 9.26 15.27
CA ALA A 589 11.33 10.07 14.14
C ALA A 589 12.83 10.37 14.31
N ASP A 590 13.64 9.92 13.36
CA ASP A 590 15.04 10.31 13.20
C ASP A 590 15.19 11.10 11.88
N ILE A 591 16.27 11.86 11.72
CA ILE A 591 16.51 12.64 10.48
C ILE A 591 17.42 11.87 9.53
N TYR A 592 16.95 11.63 8.30
CA TYR A 592 17.72 10.98 7.25
C TYR A 592 17.92 11.89 6.05
N LEU A 593 18.98 11.61 5.29
CA LEU A 593 19.34 12.34 4.09
C LEU A 593 19.71 11.38 2.95
N GLN A 594 19.29 11.74 1.75
CA GLN A 594 19.73 11.11 0.50
C GLN A 594 20.28 12.18 -0.44
N LYS A 595 21.27 11.79 -1.24
CA LYS A 595 21.89 12.65 -2.24
C LYS A 595 21.71 12.02 -3.61
N LEU A 596 21.22 12.78 -4.58
CA LEU A 596 21.02 12.31 -5.96
C LEU A 596 21.74 13.22 -6.95
N ASN A 597 22.01 12.71 -8.15
CA ASN A 597 22.45 13.53 -9.27
C ASN A 597 21.27 13.99 -10.15
N SER A 598 21.57 14.81 -11.16
CA SER A 598 20.59 15.35 -12.11
C SER A 598 19.80 14.30 -12.92
N ASP A 599 20.28 13.06 -12.99
CA ASP A 599 19.63 11.93 -13.66
C ASP A 599 18.74 11.13 -12.69
N GLY A 600 18.67 11.54 -11.41
CA GLY A 600 17.87 10.87 -10.39
C GLY A 600 18.54 9.62 -9.81
N VAL A 601 19.84 9.44 -10.03
CA VAL A 601 20.60 8.32 -9.47
C VAL A 601 21.06 8.70 -8.07
N LYS A 602 20.73 7.87 -7.07
CA LYS A 602 21.24 7.99 -5.70
C LYS A 602 22.78 7.91 -5.72
N LEU A 603 23.42 8.87 -5.09
CA LEU A 603 24.87 8.99 -4.95
C LEU A 603 25.37 8.39 -3.63
N LEU A 604 24.48 8.13 -2.69
CA LEU A 604 24.77 7.39 -1.47
C LEU A 604 24.18 5.99 -1.61
N ASP A 605 24.93 5.01 -1.12
CA ASP A 605 24.59 3.59 -1.19
C ASP A 605 23.37 3.23 -0.32
N TYR A 606 23.01 4.11 0.62
CA TYR A 606 21.97 3.94 1.64
C TYR A 606 21.49 5.32 2.13
N ASP A 607 20.40 5.38 2.90
CA ASP A 607 19.90 6.61 3.53
C ASP A 607 20.79 7.01 4.73
N VAL A 608 21.41 8.18 4.67
CA VAL A 608 22.37 8.63 5.68
C VAL A 608 21.63 9.20 6.88
N LEU A 609 21.79 8.56 8.04
CA LEU A 609 21.37 9.11 9.33
C LEU A 609 22.11 10.42 9.65
N VAL A 610 21.35 11.50 9.80
CA VAL A 610 21.83 12.84 10.18
C VAL A 610 21.77 13.02 11.69
N ALA A 611 20.67 12.61 12.32
CA ALA A 611 20.49 12.70 13.76
C ALA A 611 19.66 11.52 14.28
N GLU A 612 20.17 10.87 15.33
CA GLU A 612 19.43 9.94 16.18
C GLU A 612 19.58 10.39 17.64
N ALA A 613 18.49 10.32 18.39
CA ALA A 613 18.53 10.63 19.81
C ALA A 613 17.42 9.91 20.61
N THR A 614 17.34 10.20 21.91
CA THR A 614 16.41 9.49 22.81
C THR A 614 14.94 9.87 22.61
N GLY A 615 14.64 10.99 21.94
CA GLY A 615 13.28 11.44 21.60
C GLY A 615 13.05 11.45 20.10
N ASP A 616 12.02 12.14 19.65
CA ASP A 616 11.72 12.36 18.23
C ASP A 616 12.51 13.56 17.68
N GLN A 617 12.91 13.49 16.41
CA GLN A 617 13.49 14.56 15.62
C GLN A 617 12.60 14.78 14.39
N GLU A 618 12.02 15.96 14.26
CA GLU A 618 10.93 16.20 13.30
C GLU A 618 11.09 17.52 12.53
N LYS A 619 10.30 17.66 11.46
CA LYS A 619 10.18 18.85 10.60
C LYS A 619 11.54 19.42 10.18
N PRO A 620 12.36 18.64 9.45
CA PRO A 620 13.64 19.13 8.99
C PRO A 620 13.47 20.24 7.95
N ASP A 621 14.38 21.20 7.96
CA ASP A 621 14.58 22.21 6.92
C ASP A 621 16.06 22.22 6.51
N ILE A 622 16.35 22.59 5.26
CA ILE A 622 17.67 22.45 4.64
C ILE A 622 18.03 23.67 3.81
N ALA A 623 19.27 24.14 3.94
CA ALA A 623 19.80 25.21 3.10
C ALA A 623 21.26 24.97 2.72
N ILE A 624 21.66 25.45 1.54
CA ILE A 624 23.03 25.36 1.04
C ILE A 624 23.67 26.75 0.99
N PRO A 625 24.86 26.95 1.57
CA PRO A 625 25.58 28.22 1.48
C PRO A 625 25.93 28.49 0.01
N PRO A 626 25.74 29.70 -0.54
CA PRO A 626 26.04 29.95 -1.95
C PRO A 626 27.55 29.97 -2.23
N PRO A 627 27.98 29.88 -3.51
CA PRO A 627 29.41 29.85 -3.85
C PRO A 627 30.12 31.15 -3.41
N PRO A 628 31.41 31.10 -3.01
CA PRO A 628 32.37 30.01 -3.20
C PRO A 628 32.54 29.06 -1.99
N SER A 629 31.54 28.94 -1.12
CA SER A 629 31.56 28.05 0.06
C SER A 629 31.65 26.55 -0.30
N THR A 630 31.67 25.68 0.71
CA THR A 630 31.77 24.21 0.55
C THR A 630 30.60 23.58 -0.20
N GLN A 631 29.48 24.30 -0.42
CA GLN A 631 28.28 23.80 -1.12
C GLN A 631 27.67 22.53 -0.52
N ASN A 632 27.97 22.27 0.76
CA ASN A 632 27.34 21.24 1.57
C ASN A 632 26.16 21.84 2.34
N PRO A 633 25.04 21.11 2.49
CA PRO A 633 23.89 21.62 3.19
C PRO A 633 24.07 21.68 4.71
N THR A 634 23.38 22.63 5.32
CA THR A 634 23.05 22.62 6.75
C THR A 634 21.59 22.24 6.89
N ILE A 635 21.32 21.32 7.82
CA ILE A 635 19.99 20.81 8.17
C ILE A 635 19.64 21.33 9.57
N THR A 636 18.39 21.75 9.77
CA THR A 636 17.81 22.10 11.07
C THR A 636 16.55 21.30 11.34
N TRP A 637 16.23 20.98 12.59
CA TRP A 637 15.03 20.22 12.97
C TRP A 637 14.59 20.56 14.41
N GLN A 638 13.37 20.16 14.76
CA GLN A 638 12.87 20.18 16.15
C GLN A 638 13.18 18.84 16.83
N ASP A 639 13.67 18.86 18.07
CA ASP A 639 14.25 17.73 18.79
C ASP A 639 13.62 17.60 20.19
N ASN A 640 13.08 16.43 20.51
CA ASN A 640 12.40 16.16 21.80
C ASN A 640 13.22 15.22 22.72
N SER A 641 14.54 15.19 22.59
CA SER A 641 15.38 14.22 23.30
C SER A 641 15.34 14.34 24.82
N ASN A 642 15.07 15.55 25.32
CA ASN A 642 15.04 15.88 26.73
C ASN A 642 13.62 16.00 27.31
N GLY A 643 12.59 15.68 26.50
CA GLY A 643 11.18 15.84 26.89
C GLY A 643 10.65 17.26 26.78
N ASP A 644 11.37 18.11 26.04
CA ASP A 644 11.07 19.49 25.69
C ASP A 644 11.54 19.68 24.24
N TRP A 645 10.76 20.37 23.40
CA TRP A 645 11.13 20.58 22.01
C TRP A 645 12.21 21.68 21.90
N ASP A 646 13.35 21.33 21.32
CA ASP A 646 14.47 22.23 21.05
C ASP A 646 14.73 22.32 19.55
N ILE A 647 15.42 23.38 19.09
CA ILE A 647 15.93 23.45 17.73
C ILE A 647 17.38 23.00 17.69
N LYS A 648 17.67 22.01 16.85
CA LYS A 648 19.02 21.53 16.59
C LYS A 648 19.37 21.72 15.11
N ALA A 649 20.66 21.74 14.83
CA ALA A 649 21.17 21.77 13.46
C ALA A 649 22.46 20.95 13.32
N ALA A 650 22.76 20.57 12.08
CA ALA A 650 23.96 19.86 11.68
C ALA A 650 24.38 20.24 10.26
N GLN A 651 25.69 20.22 9.99
CA GLN A 651 26.22 20.40 8.65
C GLN A 651 26.64 19.05 8.07
N TYR A 652 26.08 18.67 6.93
CA TYR A 652 26.49 17.46 6.20
C TYR A 652 27.88 17.66 5.55
N GLY A 653 28.68 16.60 5.47
CA GLY A 653 30.00 16.62 4.85
C GLY A 653 31.09 17.31 5.68
N ALA A 654 30.86 17.50 6.98
CA ALA A 654 31.84 18.02 7.93
C ALA A 654 32.68 16.90 8.58
N THR A 655 32.15 15.68 8.65
CA THR A 655 32.80 14.48 9.16
C THR A 655 32.92 13.43 8.03
N ILE A 656 33.06 12.14 8.36
CA ILE A 656 32.99 11.06 7.38
C ILE A 656 31.61 10.41 7.55
N GLU A 657 30.60 10.97 6.87
CA GLU A 657 29.21 10.51 6.97
C GLU A 657 28.95 9.29 6.06
N THR A 658 29.84 9.02 5.11
CA THR A 658 29.82 7.79 4.30
C THR A 658 30.53 6.66 5.07
N GLY A 659 29.78 5.61 5.42
CA GLY A 659 30.20 4.57 6.35
C GLY A 659 31.53 3.91 6.00
N ILE A 660 32.42 3.81 6.99
CA ILE A 660 33.70 3.11 6.87
C ILE A 660 33.45 1.62 7.06
N ALA A 661 33.93 0.79 6.13
CA ALA A 661 33.78 -0.66 6.24
C ALA A 661 34.38 -1.21 7.56
N VAL A 662 33.57 -1.96 8.32
CA VAL A 662 33.98 -2.64 9.55
C VAL A 662 34.19 -4.12 9.24
N PRO A 663 35.43 -4.64 9.32
CA PRO A 663 35.72 -6.01 8.89
C PRO A 663 35.47 -7.05 9.98
N ASN A 664 35.23 -8.30 9.58
CA ASN A 664 35.13 -9.47 10.48
C ASN A 664 34.04 -9.38 11.56
N VAL A 665 32.91 -8.75 11.23
CA VAL A 665 31.76 -8.66 12.13
C VAL A 665 31.00 -9.99 12.11
N PRO A 666 30.82 -10.68 13.24
CA PRO A 666 30.01 -11.89 13.32
C PRO A 666 28.52 -11.57 13.09
N LEU A 667 27.87 -12.31 12.19
CA LEU A 667 26.46 -12.15 11.85
C LEU A 667 25.75 -13.50 11.98
N THR A 668 24.53 -13.48 12.54
CA THR A 668 23.59 -14.60 12.49
C THR A 668 22.33 -14.16 11.77
N ILE A 669 22.08 -14.74 10.60
CA ILE A 669 20.94 -14.42 9.73
C ILE A 669 19.93 -15.55 9.85
N THR A 670 18.68 -15.24 10.13
CA THR A 670 17.62 -16.23 10.36
C THR A 670 16.38 -15.87 9.55
N GLY A 671 15.86 -16.82 8.78
CA GLY A 671 14.59 -16.66 8.06
C GLY A 671 13.39 -16.92 8.99
N SER A 672 12.26 -16.26 8.71
CA SER A 672 11.03 -16.40 9.50
C SER A 672 10.29 -17.73 9.27
N LYS A 673 10.50 -18.39 8.12
CA LYS A 673 9.93 -19.71 7.82
C LYS A 673 10.50 -20.77 8.77
N SER A 674 9.64 -21.69 9.24
CA SER A 674 10.02 -22.74 10.19
C SER A 674 9.65 -24.15 9.72
N TYR A 675 10.40 -25.15 10.21
CA TYR A 675 10.06 -26.56 10.08
C TYR A 675 9.15 -27.10 11.19
N ASP A 676 8.92 -26.36 12.28
CA ASP A 676 8.03 -26.73 13.39
C ASP A 676 6.84 -25.77 13.52
N VAL A 677 5.75 -26.28 14.11
CA VAL A 677 4.51 -25.49 14.31
C VAL A 677 4.74 -24.36 15.31
N GLU A 678 5.65 -24.56 16.27
CA GLU A 678 5.98 -23.59 17.31
C GLU A 678 6.97 -22.51 16.86
N GLY A 679 7.57 -22.62 15.67
CA GLY A 679 8.48 -21.61 15.11
C GLY A 679 9.90 -21.59 15.70
N ASN A 680 10.32 -22.63 16.43
CA ASN A 680 11.65 -22.65 17.06
C ASN A 680 12.77 -23.13 16.12
N ILE A 681 12.41 -23.72 14.97
CA ILE A 681 13.37 -24.41 14.10
C ILE A 681 13.35 -23.77 12.71
N PRO A 682 14.10 -22.67 12.51
CA PRO A 682 14.05 -21.91 11.28
C PRO A 682 14.51 -22.77 10.11
N LYS A 683 13.87 -22.55 8.96
CA LYS A 683 14.18 -23.22 7.70
C LYS A 683 15.55 -22.79 7.17
N PHE A 684 15.89 -21.53 7.38
CA PHE A 684 17.20 -20.94 7.07
C PHE A 684 17.84 -20.33 8.32
N SER A 685 19.08 -20.71 8.59
CA SER A 685 19.94 -20.01 9.55
C SER A 685 21.40 -20.08 9.09
N LEU A 686 22.06 -18.92 9.06
CA LEU A 686 23.47 -18.80 8.70
C LEU A 686 24.18 -17.98 9.78
N SER A 687 25.12 -18.62 10.50
CA SER A 687 26.09 -17.93 11.33
C SER A 687 27.43 -17.85 10.61
N SER A 688 27.86 -16.63 10.28
CA SER A 688 29.11 -16.36 9.56
C SER A 688 29.73 -15.04 10.06
N GLN A 689 30.75 -14.54 9.38
CA GLN A 689 31.34 -13.23 9.63
C GLN A 689 31.60 -12.51 8.31
N THR A 690 31.55 -11.18 8.32
CA THR A 690 31.98 -10.37 7.17
C THR A 690 33.47 -10.54 6.89
N ASP A 691 33.89 -10.28 5.66
CA ASP A 691 35.29 -10.38 5.25
C ASP A 691 36.12 -9.16 5.68
N GLY A 692 37.37 -9.10 5.20
CA GLY A 692 38.29 -7.99 5.48
C GLY A 692 37.85 -6.63 4.88
N SER A 693 36.83 -6.62 4.04
CA SER A 693 36.20 -5.41 3.47
C SER A 693 34.82 -5.14 4.07
N GLY A 694 34.44 -5.86 5.12
CA GLY A 694 33.13 -5.73 5.75
C GLY A 694 31.98 -6.35 4.94
N ILE A 695 32.26 -7.28 4.01
CA ILE A 695 31.23 -7.88 3.14
C ILE A 695 30.97 -9.35 3.50
N LEU A 696 29.71 -9.76 3.54
CA LEU A 696 29.28 -11.17 3.55
C LEU A 696 28.28 -11.40 2.41
N ASN A 697 28.56 -12.34 1.50
CA ASN A 697 27.62 -12.73 0.46
C ASN A 697 26.93 -14.06 0.84
N ALA A 698 25.61 -14.07 0.80
CA ALA A 698 24.76 -15.23 0.96
C ALA A 698 23.94 -15.40 -0.32
N ASN A 699 24.28 -16.40 -1.13
CA ASN A 699 23.63 -16.65 -2.42
C ASN A 699 22.65 -17.82 -2.30
N LEU A 700 21.74 -17.93 -3.27
CA LEU A 700 20.76 -19.03 -3.34
C LEU A 700 19.83 -19.04 -2.12
N ILE A 701 19.38 -17.86 -1.74
CA ILE A 701 18.53 -17.62 -0.56
C ILE A 701 17.07 -17.63 -1.02
N GLU A 702 16.21 -18.29 -0.24
CA GLU A 702 14.78 -18.34 -0.57
C GLU A 702 14.09 -17.02 -0.24
N TRP A 703 12.94 -16.78 -0.85
CA TRP A 703 12.06 -15.69 -0.44
C TRP A 703 11.62 -15.90 1.02
N ASP A 704 11.88 -14.94 1.89
CA ASP A 704 11.51 -14.96 3.31
C ASP A 704 11.69 -13.55 3.91
N THR A 705 11.18 -13.36 5.12
CA THR A 705 11.59 -12.26 6.00
C THR A 705 12.81 -12.71 6.80
N TYR A 706 13.88 -11.91 6.77
CA TYR A 706 15.16 -12.22 7.41
C TYR A 706 15.44 -11.28 8.58
N ASP A 707 15.78 -11.89 9.71
CA ASP A 707 16.32 -11.21 10.89
C ASP A 707 17.84 -11.37 10.94
N VAL A 708 18.54 -10.40 11.53
CA VAL A 708 20.00 -10.34 11.59
C VAL A 708 20.45 -9.94 12.99
N ILE A 709 21.21 -10.83 13.62
CA ILE A 709 21.86 -10.56 14.91
C ILE A 709 23.34 -10.29 14.66
N VAL A 710 23.79 -9.09 15.05
CA VAL A 710 25.20 -8.73 15.13
C VAL A 710 25.78 -9.29 16.43
N GLY A 711 26.92 -9.98 16.33
CA GLY A 711 27.57 -10.63 17.45
C GLY A 711 28.96 -10.08 17.79
N GLY A 712 29.61 -10.71 18.78
CA GLY A 712 30.95 -10.32 19.22
C GLY A 712 30.93 -9.16 20.21
N SER A 713 31.81 -8.18 20.00
CA SER A 713 31.85 -6.93 20.78
C SER A 713 31.06 -5.79 20.12
N TYR A 714 30.38 -6.06 19.01
CA TYR A 714 29.66 -5.07 18.22
C TYR A 714 28.20 -5.00 18.63
N SER A 715 27.61 -3.80 18.52
CA SER A 715 26.16 -3.59 18.53
C SER A 715 25.68 -3.10 17.16
N LEU A 716 24.49 -3.54 16.74
CA LEU A 716 23.79 -2.94 15.62
C LEU A 716 23.23 -1.59 16.07
N ILE A 717 23.65 -0.51 15.40
CA ILE A 717 23.13 0.84 15.62
C ILE A 717 21.91 1.06 14.73
N SER A 718 22.07 0.83 13.42
CA SER A 718 21.01 0.96 12.43
C SER A 718 21.26 0.04 11.24
N SER A 719 20.24 -0.17 10.41
CA SER A 719 20.35 -0.97 9.20
C SER A 719 19.49 -0.42 8.07
N ASP A 720 19.96 -0.61 6.83
CA ASP A 720 19.21 -0.30 5.62
C ASP A 720 19.27 -1.48 4.63
N PRO A 721 18.15 -2.16 4.33
CA PRO A 721 16.83 -1.95 4.92
C PRO A 721 16.80 -2.28 6.42
N VAL A 722 15.75 -1.82 7.13
CA VAL A 722 15.56 -2.13 8.55
C VAL A 722 15.40 -3.63 8.76
N VAL A 723 16.11 -4.14 9.77
CA VAL A 723 16.00 -5.54 10.21
C VAL A 723 14.81 -5.69 11.18
N PRO A 724 13.89 -6.65 10.97
CA PRO A 724 13.90 -7.66 9.91
C PRO A 724 13.37 -7.10 8.57
N PHE A 725 13.94 -7.58 7.46
CA PHE A 725 13.57 -7.15 6.10
C PHE A 725 13.01 -8.29 5.26
N LEU A 726 12.19 -7.96 4.26
CA LEU A 726 11.67 -8.91 3.27
C LEU A 726 12.67 -9.07 2.12
N LEU A 727 13.00 -10.31 1.75
CA LEU A 727 13.76 -10.62 0.54
C LEU A 727 12.81 -11.21 -0.50
N GLU A 728 12.52 -10.45 -1.55
CA GLU A 728 11.66 -10.88 -2.67
C GLU A 728 12.33 -11.96 -3.55
N PRO A 729 11.56 -12.78 -4.30
CA PRO A 729 12.13 -13.74 -5.24
C PRO A 729 12.96 -13.07 -6.34
N ASN A 730 14.05 -13.73 -6.77
CA ASN A 730 14.95 -13.24 -7.83
C ASN A 730 15.55 -11.84 -7.56
N GLN A 731 15.71 -11.46 -6.30
CA GLN A 731 16.24 -10.16 -5.90
C GLN A 731 17.76 -10.25 -5.64
N ASN A 732 18.49 -9.19 -5.96
CA ASN A 732 19.83 -8.95 -5.43
C ASN A 732 19.71 -7.80 -4.43
N LEU A 733 19.79 -8.10 -3.15
CA LEU A 733 19.62 -7.11 -2.08
C LEU A 733 20.92 -6.94 -1.31
N THR A 734 21.33 -5.68 -1.12
CA THR A 734 22.43 -5.33 -0.23
C THR A 734 21.85 -4.75 1.04
N VAL A 735 22.30 -5.25 2.19
CA VAL A 735 21.88 -4.83 3.52
C VAL A 735 23.07 -4.17 4.20
N TYR A 736 22.95 -2.87 4.47
CA TYR A 736 23.92 -2.10 5.23
C TYR A 736 23.61 -2.24 6.72
N LEU A 737 24.63 -2.60 7.50
CA LEU A 737 24.54 -2.72 8.95
C LEU A 737 25.53 -1.72 9.55
N ASN A 738 25.02 -0.64 10.15
CA ASN A 738 25.83 0.29 10.91
C ASN A 738 26.12 -0.33 12.29
N VAL A 739 27.40 -0.51 12.61
CA VAL A 739 27.85 -1.18 13.83
C VAL A 739 28.89 -0.36 14.57
N GLU A 740 28.87 -0.45 15.90
CA GLU A 740 29.85 0.14 16.83
C GLU A 740 30.51 -0.92 17.71
#